data_AF-W4Q0W2-F1
#
_entry.id   AF-W4Q0W2-F1
#
_cell.length_a   1.000
_cell.length_b   1.000
_cell.length_c   1.000
_cell.angle_alpha   90.00
_cell.angle_beta   90.00
_cell.angle_gamma   90.00
#
_symmetry.space_group_name_H-M   'P 1'
#
loop_
_entity.id
_entity.type
_entity.pdbx_description
1 polymer ?
#
loop_
_entity_poly.entity_id
_entity_poly.type
_entity_poly.pdbx_seq_one_letter_code
_entity_poly.pdbx_strand_id
1 'polypeptide(L)'
;MRDHESTFQQINQLLTTCQSYVDREKEVHELVRKINNERDERAKQLKKKEQLDRSVSHLEQELIEVVKEINDQRTNMRIEIEAQDLFKETKHITKPLFTDKRIFQLKQEQHVILQQLNKLSVERTQLEQQMKSQKERVERAEAEIASLHRQFDLLDESLRFPIDGEERLKSLEIKKRDLEIVIKKEQEKFDTVRDAKSKQERDWERELEEFLKRFAEEEILSFAQALPTVKDELVEEKKDLQQRKYQLEKKKQETETEQKQVEEIVQEYDKLNVKHEFLAPTVEEQPLDQNVRLTLPYNSKKLFKDIEGTLLKQLKNVEELQSLLSKERDNLKDFCRDFITNRKLQERTVSGLNLYVSYDQIVEFQTRMTETLTRAVQVAEANMKKEDEEIEQFIHRMYTHIVKIVQELKTIPKNTRVKVDDSSKTIFDFSIPEWNEHEAKQDLRQYIQSLANRLDTERFQDVEGKENTAKVQQEVEQALHSRQLLHIVTKQQQLSVLCRKVTNNKSVTSRRYVWETTNNWSGGEKWSKNMTLFLGLLNYVAEKRLDIRPSKKRSRTVIVDNPFGKASSEHVLQPVFFIAEQLGFQIIALTAHAEGKFLRDYFPVIYSCRLRQTGQAGKQIMTKEKQIRTAYFQDNDPDALLRIGEQEQIELF
;
A
#
# COMPACT_ATOMS: atom_id res chain seq x y z
N MET A 1 -42.17 -44.45 -24.83
CA MET A 1 -42.61 -43.77 -26.08
C MET A 1 -43.31 -42.43 -25.85
N ARG A 2 -43.88 -42.11 -24.67
CA ARG A 2 -44.46 -40.77 -24.41
C ARG A 2 -43.46 -39.65 -24.08
N ASP A 3 -42.22 -39.96 -23.70
CA ASP A 3 -41.18 -38.94 -23.40
C ASP A 3 -40.38 -38.44 -24.61
N HIS A 4 -40.43 -39.15 -25.75
CA HIS A 4 -39.73 -38.73 -26.97
C HIS A 4 -40.56 -37.77 -27.84
N GLU A 5 -41.89 -37.76 -27.71
CA GLU A 5 -42.74 -36.77 -28.40
C GLU A 5 -42.68 -35.38 -27.75
N SER A 6 -42.58 -35.31 -26.42
CA SER A 6 -42.46 -34.05 -25.67
C SER A 6 -41.15 -33.30 -25.97
N THR A 7 -40.03 -34.03 -26.02
CA THR A 7 -38.71 -33.47 -26.35
C THR A 7 -38.59 -33.06 -27.82
N PHE A 8 -39.23 -33.80 -28.74
CA PHE A 8 -39.26 -33.43 -30.16
C PHE A 8 -40.14 -32.18 -30.43
N GLN A 9 -41.23 -32.00 -29.68
CA GLN A 9 -42.05 -30.79 -29.75
C GLN A 9 -41.31 -29.55 -29.19
N GLN A 10 -40.57 -29.69 -28.09
CA GLN A 10 -39.76 -28.59 -27.55
C GLN A 10 -38.62 -28.17 -28.47
N ILE A 11 -37.93 -29.12 -29.12
CA ILE A 11 -36.87 -28.81 -30.09
C ILE A 11 -37.44 -28.14 -31.34
N ASN A 12 -38.60 -28.59 -31.84
CA ASN A 12 -39.26 -27.92 -32.97
C ASN A 12 -39.77 -26.52 -32.62
N GLN A 13 -40.25 -26.29 -31.38
CA GLN A 13 -40.60 -24.95 -30.92
C GLN A 13 -39.37 -24.04 -30.83
N LEU A 14 -38.23 -24.53 -30.33
CA LEU A 14 -36.97 -23.78 -30.29
C LEU A 14 -36.41 -23.50 -31.70
N LEU A 15 -36.50 -24.46 -32.63
CA LEU A 15 -36.09 -24.26 -34.02
C LEU A 15 -36.95 -23.23 -34.75
N THR A 16 -38.27 -23.24 -34.53
CA THR A 16 -39.18 -22.23 -35.10
C THR A 16 -38.97 -20.86 -34.45
N THR A 17 -38.64 -20.78 -33.16
CA THR A 17 -38.25 -19.49 -32.54
C THR A 17 -36.92 -18.98 -33.11
N CYS A 18 -35.90 -19.83 -33.23
CA CYS A 18 -34.62 -19.46 -33.83
C CYS A 18 -34.78 -19.01 -35.29
N GLN A 19 -35.60 -19.68 -36.10
CA GLN A 19 -35.91 -19.23 -37.47
C GLN A 19 -36.61 -17.87 -37.47
N SER A 20 -37.56 -17.64 -36.55
CA SER A 20 -38.22 -16.32 -36.42
C SER A 20 -37.25 -15.20 -36.01
N TYR A 21 -36.21 -15.51 -35.23
CA TYR A 21 -35.17 -14.54 -34.85
C TYR A 21 -34.21 -14.27 -36.00
N VAL A 22 -33.83 -15.27 -36.79
CA VAL A 22 -33.01 -15.10 -38.00
C VAL A 22 -33.74 -14.29 -39.07
N ASP A 23 -35.05 -14.52 -39.25
CA ASP A 23 -35.85 -13.74 -40.20
C ASP A 23 -36.05 -12.29 -39.73
N ARG A 24 -36.22 -12.07 -38.41
CA ARG A 24 -36.23 -10.72 -37.82
C ARG A 24 -34.88 -10.01 -37.95
N GLU A 25 -33.76 -10.72 -37.79
CA GLU A 25 -32.42 -10.14 -37.99
C GLU A 25 -32.21 -9.73 -39.45
N LYS A 26 -32.70 -10.52 -40.41
CA LYS A 26 -32.71 -10.14 -41.84
C LYS A 26 -33.60 -8.94 -42.11
N GLU A 27 -34.81 -8.88 -41.54
CA GLU A 27 -35.69 -7.70 -41.66
C GLU A 27 -35.04 -6.46 -41.06
N VAL A 28 -34.39 -6.56 -39.90
CA VAL A 28 -33.66 -5.46 -39.28
C VAL A 28 -32.51 -5.01 -40.17
N HIS A 29 -31.73 -5.94 -40.74
CA HIS A 29 -30.67 -5.59 -41.68
C HIS A 29 -31.17 -4.92 -42.95
N GLU A 30 -32.31 -5.36 -43.51
CA GLU A 30 -32.93 -4.70 -44.67
C GLU A 30 -33.47 -3.31 -44.32
N LEU A 31 -34.10 -3.15 -43.16
CA LEU A 31 -34.60 -1.87 -42.68
C LEU A 31 -33.46 -0.89 -42.42
N VAL A 32 -32.35 -1.34 -41.83
CA VAL A 32 -31.15 -0.52 -41.64
C VAL A 32 -30.55 -0.10 -43.00
N ARG A 33 -30.54 -1.00 -43.98
CA ARG A 33 -30.11 -0.67 -45.35
C ARG A 33 -31.01 0.38 -46.00
N LYS A 34 -32.33 0.25 -45.86
CA LYS A 34 -33.31 1.23 -46.36
C LYS A 34 -33.14 2.59 -45.68
N ILE A 35 -32.99 2.62 -44.35
CA ILE A 35 -32.75 3.86 -43.59
C ILE A 35 -31.45 4.54 -44.02
N ASN A 36 -30.38 3.78 -44.25
CA ASN A 36 -29.12 4.36 -44.72
C ASN A 36 -29.24 4.91 -46.15
N ASN A 37 -29.93 4.21 -47.05
CA ASN A 37 -30.19 4.71 -48.40
C ASN A 37 -31.05 5.98 -48.38
N GLU A 38 -32.10 6.03 -47.57
CA GLU A 38 -32.93 7.24 -47.41
C GLU A 38 -32.16 8.40 -46.79
N ARG A 39 -31.25 8.13 -45.84
CA ARG A 39 -30.34 9.14 -45.28
C ARG A 39 -29.38 9.69 -46.32
N ASP A 40 -28.81 8.84 -47.16
CA ASP A 40 -27.92 9.26 -48.25
C ASP A 40 -28.68 10.04 -49.34
N GLU A 41 -29.91 9.64 -49.68
CA GLU A 41 -30.77 10.42 -50.58
C GLU A 41 -31.14 11.77 -49.99
N ARG A 42 -31.48 11.82 -48.70
CA ARG A 42 -31.79 13.07 -48.00
C ARG A 42 -30.57 14.00 -47.96
N ALA A 43 -29.37 13.46 -47.76
CA ALA A 43 -28.13 14.24 -47.80
C ALA A 43 -27.83 14.78 -49.21
N LYS A 44 -28.09 14.00 -50.26
CA LYS A 44 -27.98 14.46 -51.66
C LYS A 44 -29.01 15.54 -51.99
N GLN A 45 -30.25 15.38 -51.56
CA GLN A 45 -31.32 16.37 -51.72
C GLN A 45 -30.99 17.68 -50.99
N LEU A 46 -30.44 17.60 -49.77
CA LEU A 46 -30.04 18.77 -48.99
C LEU A 46 -28.91 19.56 -49.67
N LYS A 47 -27.87 18.87 -50.17
CA LYS A 47 -26.80 19.52 -50.94
C LYS A 47 -27.31 20.17 -52.23
N LYS A 48 -28.27 19.52 -52.91
CA LYS A 48 -28.89 20.08 -54.12
C LYS A 48 -29.72 21.32 -53.81
N LYS A 49 -30.44 21.32 -52.68
CA LYS A 49 -31.18 22.49 -52.19
C LYS A 49 -30.23 23.64 -51.86
N GLU A 50 -29.14 23.40 -51.14
CA GLU A 50 -28.15 24.44 -50.81
C GLU A 50 -27.49 25.04 -52.07
N GLN A 51 -27.26 24.23 -53.11
CA GLN A 51 -26.77 24.73 -54.40
C GLN A 51 -27.82 25.60 -55.11
N LEU A 52 -29.08 25.18 -55.11
CA LEU A 52 -30.19 25.95 -55.69
C LEU A 52 -30.41 27.28 -54.95
N ASP A 53 -30.38 27.28 -53.61
CA ASP A 53 -30.55 28.51 -52.81
C ASP A 53 -29.43 29.52 -53.09
N ARG A 54 -28.19 29.05 -53.29
CA ARG A 54 -27.07 29.92 -53.73
C ARG A 54 -27.26 30.46 -55.14
N SER A 55 -27.75 29.65 -56.08
CA SER A 55 -28.05 30.11 -57.44
C SER A 55 -29.20 31.12 -57.48
N VAL A 56 -30.24 30.94 -56.66
CA VAL A 56 -31.35 31.90 -56.55
C VAL A 56 -30.86 33.23 -56.01
N SER A 57 -30.06 33.22 -54.94
CA SER A 57 -29.50 34.46 -54.37
C SER A 57 -28.59 35.20 -55.35
N HIS A 58 -27.85 34.49 -56.22
CA HIS A 58 -27.03 35.12 -57.24
C HIS A 58 -27.86 35.75 -58.36
N LEU A 59 -28.90 35.05 -58.83
CA LEU A 59 -29.81 35.56 -59.87
C LEU A 59 -30.64 36.77 -59.37
N GLU A 60 -31.00 36.82 -58.09
CA GLU A 60 -31.67 37.98 -57.49
C GLU A 60 -30.77 39.22 -57.47
N GLN A 61 -29.46 39.04 -57.26
CA GLN A 61 -28.49 40.14 -57.33
C GLN A 61 -28.30 40.65 -58.77
N GLU A 62 -28.20 39.74 -59.76
CA GLU A 62 -28.11 40.14 -61.17
C GLU A 62 -29.36 40.89 -61.64
N LEU A 63 -30.55 40.49 -61.20
CA LEU A 63 -31.79 41.19 -61.55
C LEU A 63 -31.80 42.64 -61.05
N ILE A 64 -31.27 42.90 -59.86
CA ILE A 64 -31.18 44.24 -59.27
C ILE A 64 -30.22 45.13 -60.09
N GLU A 65 -29.10 44.59 -60.56
CA GLU A 65 -28.13 45.34 -61.37
C GLU A 65 -28.71 45.71 -62.75
N VAL A 66 -29.36 44.77 -63.43
CA VAL A 66 -29.96 45.02 -64.77
C VAL A 66 -31.07 46.07 -64.70
N VAL A 67 -31.90 46.07 -63.64
CA VAL A 67 -32.94 47.10 -63.47
C VAL A 67 -32.32 48.50 -63.27
N LYS A 68 -31.16 48.58 -62.63
CA LYS A 68 -30.43 49.83 -62.42
C LYS A 68 -29.88 50.38 -63.74
N GLU A 69 -29.26 49.54 -64.56
CA GLU A 69 -28.76 49.93 -65.89
C GLU A 69 -29.86 50.45 -66.84
N ILE A 70 -31.04 49.81 -66.85
CA ILE A 70 -32.17 50.25 -67.70
C ILE A 70 -32.64 51.67 -67.32
N ASN A 71 -32.67 51.98 -66.02
CA ASN A 71 -33.06 53.31 -65.56
C ASN A 71 -32.03 54.37 -65.94
N ASP A 72 -30.74 54.06 -65.78
CA ASP A 72 -29.65 54.99 -66.11
C ASP A 72 -29.64 55.34 -67.61
N GLN A 73 -29.86 54.35 -68.50
CA GLN A 73 -29.96 54.58 -69.95
C GLN A 73 -31.14 55.50 -70.33
N ARG A 74 -32.29 55.38 -69.67
CA ARG A 74 -33.45 56.25 -69.95
C ARG A 74 -33.18 57.71 -69.61
N THR A 75 -32.48 57.98 -68.51
CA THR A 75 -32.10 59.34 -68.12
C THR A 75 -31.14 59.97 -69.12
N ASN A 76 -30.15 59.21 -69.62
CA ASN A 76 -29.17 59.73 -70.57
C ASN A 76 -29.78 60.10 -71.92
N MET A 77 -30.69 59.30 -72.49
CA MET A 77 -31.36 59.63 -73.76
C MET A 77 -32.18 60.93 -73.68
N ARG A 78 -32.78 61.24 -72.53
CA ARG A 78 -33.57 62.46 -72.36
C ARG A 78 -32.67 63.70 -72.40
N ILE A 79 -31.49 63.63 -71.81
CA ILE A 79 -30.53 64.74 -71.75
C ILE A 79 -30.01 65.09 -73.16
N GLU A 80 -29.73 64.10 -73.99
CA GLU A 80 -29.25 64.33 -75.36
C GLU A 80 -30.25 65.07 -76.27
N ILE A 81 -31.55 64.81 -76.12
CA ILE A 81 -32.59 65.45 -76.94
C ILE A 81 -32.76 66.93 -76.57
N GLU A 82 -32.73 67.27 -75.28
CA GLU A 82 -32.90 68.65 -74.80
C GLU A 82 -31.71 69.58 -75.19
N ALA A 83 -30.56 69.01 -75.56
CA ALA A 83 -29.34 69.75 -75.88
C ALA A 83 -29.28 70.31 -77.33
N GLN A 84 -30.10 69.84 -78.27
CA GLN A 84 -30.02 70.23 -79.69
C GLN A 84 -30.51 71.67 -79.97
N ASP A 85 -29.77 72.46 -80.77
CA ASP A 85 -30.09 73.89 -81.02
C ASP A 85 -31.44 74.11 -81.75
N LEU A 86 -31.84 73.17 -82.63
CA LEU A 86 -33.17 73.21 -83.26
C LEU A 86 -34.32 73.08 -82.25
N PHE A 87 -34.10 72.33 -81.16
CA PHE A 87 -35.09 72.20 -80.10
C PHE A 87 -35.23 73.51 -79.30
N LYS A 88 -34.14 74.27 -79.13
CA LYS A 88 -34.16 75.58 -78.43
C LYS A 88 -34.88 76.67 -79.24
N GLU A 89 -34.66 76.72 -80.56
CA GLU A 89 -35.32 77.69 -81.46
C GLU A 89 -36.82 77.43 -81.67
N THR A 90 -37.31 76.22 -81.36
CA THR A 90 -38.73 75.83 -81.55
C THR A 90 -39.47 75.51 -80.26
N LYS A 91 -38.79 75.55 -79.10
CA LYS A 91 -39.31 75.24 -77.75
C LYS A 91 -40.57 76.03 -77.34
N HIS A 92 -40.76 77.22 -77.89
CA HIS A 92 -41.87 78.12 -77.56
C HIS A 92 -43.14 77.89 -78.39
N ILE A 93 -43.12 76.94 -79.33
CA ILE A 93 -44.28 76.59 -80.16
C ILE A 93 -45.12 75.52 -79.45
N THR A 94 -46.38 75.83 -79.18
CA THR A 94 -47.25 75.09 -78.24
C THR A 94 -47.96 73.87 -78.82
N LYS A 95 -47.78 73.55 -80.12
CA LYS A 95 -48.34 72.34 -80.75
C LYS A 95 -47.39 71.78 -81.83
N PRO A 96 -46.81 70.58 -81.66
CA PRO A 96 -46.06 69.94 -82.72
C PRO A 96 -47.00 69.44 -83.82
N LEU A 97 -46.72 69.82 -85.07
CA LEU A 97 -47.38 69.29 -86.26
C LEU A 97 -46.51 68.16 -86.82
N PHE A 98 -47.06 66.95 -86.88
CA PHE A 98 -46.36 65.81 -87.46
C PHE A 98 -46.24 65.98 -88.98
N THR A 99 -45.06 65.71 -89.51
CA THR A 99 -44.79 65.78 -90.95
C THR A 99 -43.90 64.60 -91.35
N ASP A 100 -44.16 64.03 -92.52
CA ASP A 100 -43.35 62.94 -93.09
C ASP A 100 -42.08 63.48 -93.78
N LYS A 101 -41.84 64.80 -93.77
CA LYS A 101 -40.67 65.44 -94.36
C LYS A 101 -39.42 65.24 -93.50
N ARG A 102 -38.28 64.93 -94.14
CA ARG A 102 -36.97 64.81 -93.45
C ARG A 102 -36.43 66.19 -93.06
N ILE A 103 -35.80 66.30 -91.88
CA ILE A 103 -35.26 67.55 -91.27
C ILE A 103 -34.45 68.44 -92.23
N PHE A 104 -33.71 67.84 -93.17
CA PHE A 104 -32.90 68.57 -94.15
C PHE A 104 -33.74 69.46 -95.09
N GLN A 105 -34.93 69.02 -95.50
CA GLN A 105 -35.79 69.78 -96.43
C GLN A 105 -36.36 71.05 -95.78
N LEU A 106 -36.65 71.01 -94.49
CA LEU A 106 -37.19 72.15 -93.74
C LEU A 106 -36.17 73.29 -93.58
N LYS A 107 -34.88 72.97 -93.46
CA LYS A 107 -33.80 73.98 -93.38
C LYS A 107 -33.58 74.74 -94.68
N GLN A 108 -33.87 74.12 -95.83
CA GLN A 108 -33.59 74.70 -97.14
C GLN A 108 -34.66 75.74 -97.54
N GLU A 109 -35.92 75.51 -97.16
CA GLU A 109 -37.03 76.46 -97.40
C GLU A 109 -36.82 77.80 -96.65
N GLN A 110 -36.28 77.77 -95.42
CA GLN A 110 -36.01 78.96 -94.62
C GLN A 110 -35.00 79.92 -95.28
N HIS A 111 -33.98 79.37 -95.95
CA HIS A 111 -32.87 80.17 -96.49
C HIS A 111 -33.25 80.92 -97.79
N VAL A 112 -34.23 80.43 -98.55
CA VAL A 112 -34.66 81.04 -99.82
C VAL A 112 -35.48 82.31 -99.60
N ILE A 113 -36.30 82.34 -98.56
CA ILE A 113 -37.18 83.48 -98.23
C ILE A 113 -36.35 84.73 -97.85
N LEU A 114 -35.23 84.53 -97.16
CA LEU A 114 -34.35 85.62 -96.73
C LEU A 114 -33.60 86.31 -97.88
N GLN A 115 -33.36 85.61 -98.99
CA GLN A 115 -32.60 86.18 -100.12
C GLN A 115 -33.45 87.00 -101.10
N GLN A 116 -34.78 86.82 -101.11
CA GLN A 116 -35.68 87.56 -102.01
C GLN A 116 -35.89 89.02 -101.61
N LEU A 117 -35.52 89.39 -100.39
CA LEU A 117 -35.86 90.70 -99.80
C LEU A 117 -34.91 91.85 -100.21
N ASN A 118 -33.74 91.56 -100.80
CA ASN A 118 -32.59 92.48 -100.79
C ASN A 118 -32.09 93.04 -102.15
N LYS A 119 -32.90 93.16 -103.23
CA LYS A 119 -32.33 93.40 -104.61
C LYS A 119 -32.91 94.47 -105.58
N LEU A 120 -33.44 95.63 -105.16
CA LEU A 120 -33.78 96.77 -106.09
C LEU A 120 -33.71 98.14 -105.35
N SER A 121 -33.18 99.29 -105.80
CA SER A 121 -32.34 99.78 -106.92
C SER A 121 -31.95 101.27 -106.66
N VAL A 122 -30.87 101.75 -107.29
CA VAL A 122 -29.96 102.86 -106.89
C VAL A 122 -30.33 104.29 -107.41
N GLU A 123 -31.50 104.53 -108.00
CA GLU A 123 -31.96 105.92 -108.29
C GLU A 123 -32.53 106.63 -107.05
N ARG A 124 -32.91 105.86 -106.02
CA ARG A 124 -33.33 106.37 -104.72
C ARG A 124 -32.19 107.13 -104.02
N THR A 125 -30.94 106.75 -104.25
CA THR A 125 -29.76 107.18 -103.48
C THR A 125 -29.46 108.68 -103.50
N GLN A 126 -29.79 109.41 -104.59
CA GLN A 126 -29.53 110.86 -104.68
C GLN A 126 -30.67 111.71 -104.10
N LEU A 127 -31.93 111.32 -104.30
CA LEU A 127 -33.08 111.91 -103.60
C LEU A 127 -33.12 111.48 -102.13
N GLU A 128 -32.65 110.28 -101.80
CA GLU A 128 -32.38 109.82 -100.44
C GLU A 128 -31.23 110.55 -99.81
N GLN A 129 -30.18 110.99 -100.50
CA GLN A 129 -29.16 111.82 -99.82
C GLN A 129 -29.73 113.18 -99.39
N GLN A 130 -30.63 113.77 -100.18
CA GLN A 130 -31.32 115.01 -99.78
C GLN A 130 -32.44 114.78 -98.76
N MET A 131 -33.23 113.70 -98.89
CA MET A 131 -34.20 113.29 -97.87
C MET A 131 -33.55 112.78 -96.59
N LYS A 132 -32.39 112.14 -96.66
CA LYS A 132 -31.60 111.61 -95.54
C LYS A 132 -30.87 112.72 -94.83
N SER A 133 -30.35 113.74 -95.52
CA SER A 133 -29.80 114.90 -94.79
C SER A 133 -30.89 115.72 -94.08
N GLN A 134 -32.09 115.84 -94.66
CA GLN A 134 -33.24 116.49 -93.99
C GLN A 134 -33.88 115.59 -92.92
N LYS A 135 -34.04 114.28 -93.16
CA LYS A 135 -34.48 113.30 -92.14
C LYS A 135 -33.45 113.13 -91.04
N GLU A 136 -32.15 113.17 -91.29
CA GLU A 136 -31.12 113.13 -90.25
C GLU A 136 -31.06 114.44 -89.46
N ARG A 137 -31.54 115.58 -89.99
CA ARG A 137 -31.74 116.80 -89.19
C ARG A 137 -33.00 116.71 -88.33
N VAL A 138 -34.09 116.15 -88.86
CA VAL A 138 -35.33 115.93 -88.10
C VAL A 138 -35.13 114.83 -87.05
N GLU A 139 -34.55 113.68 -87.39
CA GLU A 139 -34.21 112.59 -86.46
C GLU A 139 -33.15 113.01 -85.44
N ARG A 140 -32.18 113.89 -85.77
CA ARG A 140 -31.28 114.44 -84.74
C ARG A 140 -32.01 115.39 -83.80
N ALA A 141 -32.89 116.25 -84.29
CA ALA A 141 -33.67 117.14 -83.45
C ALA A 141 -34.70 116.37 -82.60
N GLU A 142 -35.37 115.37 -83.16
CA GLU A 142 -36.32 114.48 -82.46
C GLU A 142 -35.60 113.53 -81.51
N ALA A 143 -34.38 113.06 -81.82
CA ALA A 143 -33.57 112.27 -80.90
C ALA A 143 -32.98 113.13 -79.78
N GLU A 144 -32.61 114.39 -80.03
CA GLU A 144 -32.25 115.33 -78.96
C GLU A 144 -33.45 115.60 -78.05
N ILE A 145 -34.63 115.91 -78.61
CA ILE A 145 -35.88 116.09 -77.84
C ILE A 145 -36.27 114.80 -77.09
N ALA A 146 -36.16 113.62 -77.71
CA ALA A 146 -36.47 112.34 -77.06
C ALA A 146 -35.41 111.92 -76.02
N SER A 147 -34.14 112.28 -76.22
CA SER A 147 -33.08 112.08 -75.22
C SER A 147 -33.24 113.02 -74.03
N LEU A 148 -33.70 114.25 -74.24
CA LEU A 148 -34.03 115.20 -73.19
C LEU A 148 -35.26 114.73 -72.41
N HIS A 149 -36.30 114.22 -73.09
CA HIS A 149 -37.45 113.56 -72.45
C HIS A 149 -37.09 112.28 -71.69
N ARG A 150 -36.10 111.49 -72.16
CA ARG A 150 -35.65 110.27 -71.47
C ARG A 150 -34.64 110.52 -70.34
N GLN A 151 -33.86 111.60 -70.39
CA GLN A 151 -32.94 111.96 -69.30
C GLN A 151 -33.62 112.73 -68.17
N PHE A 152 -34.73 113.40 -68.46
CA PHE A 152 -35.49 114.17 -67.48
C PHE A 152 -36.99 113.86 -67.66
N ASP A 153 -37.51 112.92 -66.87
CA ASP A 153 -38.87 112.35 -66.98
C ASP A 153 -40.04 113.36 -66.78
N LEU A 154 -39.76 114.60 -66.35
CA LEU A 154 -40.75 115.63 -66.02
C LEU A 154 -40.30 116.99 -66.58
N LEU A 155 -40.48 117.20 -67.89
CA LEU A 155 -40.30 118.49 -68.56
C LEU A 155 -41.67 119.11 -68.86
N ASP A 156 -41.95 120.28 -68.27
CA ASP A 156 -43.19 121.04 -68.53
C ASP A 156 -42.99 121.99 -69.71
N GLU A 157 -43.49 121.60 -70.88
CA GLU A 157 -43.36 122.35 -72.14
C GLU A 157 -44.18 123.65 -72.18
N SER A 158 -45.04 123.90 -71.20
CA SER A 158 -45.89 125.10 -71.14
C SER A 158 -45.24 126.30 -70.44
N LEU A 159 -44.07 126.10 -69.83
CA LEU A 159 -43.41 127.12 -69.02
C LEU A 159 -42.66 128.14 -69.91
N ARG A 160 -43.10 129.40 -69.91
CA ARG A 160 -42.34 130.48 -70.57
C ARG A 160 -41.08 130.80 -69.77
N PHE A 161 -39.94 130.89 -70.45
CA PHE A 161 -38.64 131.17 -69.83
C PHE A 161 -38.70 132.48 -69.02
N PRO A 162 -38.51 132.44 -67.69
CA PRO A 162 -38.62 133.63 -66.84
C PRO A 162 -37.51 134.64 -67.15
N ILE A 163 -37.77 135.93 -66.90
CA ILE A 163 -36.85 137.03 -67.23
C ILE A 163 -35.49 136.90 -66.48
N ASP A 164 -35.46 136.24 -65.30
CA ASP A 164 -34.24 135.91 -64.54
C ASP A 164 -33.76 134.44 -64.72
N GLY A 165 -34.08 133.82 -65.86
CA GLY A 165 -33.84 132.38 -66.10
C GLY A 165 -32.36 131.96 -66.04
N GLU A 166 -31.41 132.84 -66.38
CA GLU A 166 -29.97 132.53 -66.35
C GLU A 166 -29.39 132.38 -64.93
N GLU A 167 -29.83 133.19 -63.96
CA GLU A 167 -29.36 133.06 -62.57
C GLU A 167 -29.91 131.80 -61.90
N ARG A 168 -31.16 131.43 -62.23
CA ARG A 168 -31.81 130.25 -61.67
C ARG A 168 -31.16 128.94 -62.14
N LEU A 169 -30.71 128.90 -63.40
CA LEU A 169 -29.95 127.78 -63.97
C LEU A 169 -28.62 127.54 -63.24
N LYS A 170 -27.86 128.61 -62.94
CA LYS A 170 -26.60 128.51 -62.17
C LYS A 170 -26.80 127.96 -60.77
N SER A 171 -27.89 128.34 -60.08
CA SER A 171 -28.20 127.84 -58.74
C SER A 171 -28.57 126.35 -58.71
N LEU A 172 -29.20 125.85 -59.79
CA LEU A 172 -29.61 124.45 -59.92
C LEU A 172 -28.43 123.54 -60.30
N GLU A 173 -27.47 124.01 -61.08
CA GLU A 173 -26.23 123.28 -61.37
C GLU A 173 -25.40 123.02 -60.10
N ILE A 174 -25.35 123.97 -59.17
CA ILE A 174 -24.65 123.81 -57.89
C ILE A 174 -25.32 122.70 -57.06
N LYS A 175 -26.66 122.73 -56.94
CA LYS A 175 -27.42 121.69 -56.22
C LYS A 175 -27.25 120.29 -56.81
N LYS A 176 -27.11 120.16 -58.13
CA LYS A 176 -26.89 118.86 -58.79
C LYS A 176 -25.55 118.25 -58.39
N ARG A 177 -24.47 119.04 -58.37
CA ARG A 177 -23.13 118.57 -57.97
C ARG A 177 -23.09 118.11 -56.52
N ASP A 178 -23.77 118.81 -55.62
CA ASP A 178 -23.82 118.42 -54.20
C ASP A 178 -24.51 117.07 -54.00
N LEU A 179 -25.58 116.79 -54.74
CA LEU A 179 -26.30 115.51 -54.67
C LEU A 179 -25.51 114.32 -55.23
N GLU A 180 -24.73 114.52 -56.30
CA GLU A 180 -23.87 113.47 -56.87
C GLU A 180 -22.76 113.02 -55.89
N ILE A 181 -22.23 113.94 -55.07
CA ILE A 181 -21.23 113.64 -54.03
C ILE A 181 -21.84 112.76 -52.92
N VAL A 182 -23.10 113.02 -52.53
CA VAL A 182 -23.78 112.26 -51.47
C VAL A 182 -24.06 110.82 -51.91
N ILE A 183 -24.51 110.61 -53.16
CA ILE A 183 -24.78 109.26 -53.69
C ILE A 183 -23.51 108.40 -53.71
N LYS A 184 -22.37 108.97 -54.11
CA LYS A 184 -21.10 108.25 -54.15
C LYS A 184 -20.65 107.79 -52.76
N LYS A 185 -20.85 108.62 -51.72
CA LYS A 185 -20.53 108.26 -50.32
C LYS A 185 -21.37 107.12 -49.78
N GLU A 186 -22.65 107.02 -50.13
CA GLU A 186 -23.51 105.93 -49.65
C GLU A 186 -23.24 104.61 -50.38
N GLN A 187 -22.83 104.64 -51.65
CA GLN A 187 -22.40 103.43 -52.36
C GLN A 187 -21.11 102.83 -51.77
N GLU A 188 -20.11 103.65 -51.43
CA GLU A 188 -18.89 103.18 -50.76
C GLU A 188 -19.17 102.53 -49.39
N LYS A 189 -20.16 103.04 -48.64
CA LYS A 189 -20.60 102.43 -47.37
C LYS A 189 -21.30 101.09 -47.57
N PHE A 190 -22.10 100.94 -48.63
CA PHE A 190 -22.78 99.68 -48.91
C PHE A 190 -21.79 98.57 -49.28
N ASP A 191 -20.82 98.87 -50.14
CA ASP A 191 -19.82 97.89 -50.58
C ASP A 191 -18.91 97.44 -49.42
N THR A 192 -18.51 98.36 -48.53
CA THR A 192 -17.72 98.02 -47.34
C THR A 192 -18.45 97.10 -46.36
N VAL A 193 -19.75 97.32 -46.13
CA VAL A 193 -20.56 96.44 -45.27
C VAL A 193 -20.77 95.06 -45.89
N ARG A 194 -20.98 95.00 -47.22
CA ARG A 194 -21.13 93.75 -47.96
C ARG A 194 -19.85 92.90 -47.91
N ASP A 195 -18.69 93.51 -48.09
CA ASP A 195 -17.41 92.82 -48.03
C ASP A 195 -17.10 92.33 -46.61
N ALA A 196 -17.45 93.10 -45.58
CA ALA A 196 -17.32 92.67 -44.18
C ALA A 196 -18.17 91.43 -43.87
N LYS A 197 -19.43 91.38 -44.35
CA LYS A 197 -20.32 90.22 -44.19
C LYS A 197 -19.74 88.97 -44.86
N SER A 198 -19.30 89.09 -46.12
CA SER A 198 -18.69 87.98 -46.88
C SER A 198 -17.43 87.43 -46.21
N LYS A 199 -16.62 88.31 -45.60
CA LYS A 199 -15.43 87.90 -44.85
C LYS A 199 -15.79 87.12 -43.57
N GLN A 200 -16.80 87.58 -42.82
CA GLN A 200 -17.30 86.89 -41.63
C GLN A 200 -17.92 85.52 -41.93
N GLU A 201 -18.66 85.39 -43.04
CA GLU A 201 -19.21 84.09 -43.47
C GLU A 201 -18.09 83.09 -43.78
N ARG A 202 -17.03 83.51 -44.49
CA ARG A 202 -15.88 82.64 -44.78
C ARG A 202 -15.08 82.23 -43.55
N ASP A 203 -14.88 83.15 -42.60
CA ASP A 203 -14.18 82.83 -41.36
C ASP A 203 -15.01 81.85 -40.51
N TRP A 204 -16.35 81.99 -40.47
CA TRP A 204 -17.22 81.03 -39.80
C TRP A 204 -17.19 79.64 -40.45
N GLU A 205 -17.24 79.56 -41.78
CA GLU A 205 -17.14 78.30 -42.52
C GLU A 205 -15.82 77.56 -42.24
N ARG A 206 -14.69 78.29 -42.17
CA ARG A 206 -13.38 77.72 -41.85
C ARG A 206 -13.32 77.15 -40.44
N GLU A 207 -13.79 77.90 -39.44
CA GLU A 207 -13.79 77.46 -38.03
C GLU A 207 -14.73 76.25 -37.81
N LEU A 208 -15.86 76.20 -38.53
CA LEU A 208 -16.78 75.05 -38.51
C LEU A 208 -16.10 73.79 -39.09
N GLU A 209 -15.36 73.93 -40.20
CA GLU A 209 -14.61 72.82 -40.81
C GLU A 209 -13.49 72.30 -39.90
N GLU A 210 -12.77 73.18 -39.20
CA GLU A 210 -11.73 72.79 -38.24
C GLU A 210 -12.32 72.08 -37.00
N PHE A 211 -13.47 72.53 -36.51
CA PHE A 211 -14.18 71.89 -35.40
C PHE A 211 -14.60 70.47 -35.74
N LEU A 212 -15.30 70.28 -36.88
CA LEU A 212 -15.78 68.97 -37.32
C LEU A 212 -14.64 67.98 -37.61
N LYS A 213 -13.46 68.45 -38.03
CA LYS A 213 -12.28 67.60 -38.21
C LYS A 213 -11.67 67.11 -36.89
N ARG A 214 -11.69 67.95 -35.84
CA ARG A 214 -11.11 67.59 -34.52
C ARG A 214 -12.07 66.78 -33.65
N PHE A 215 -13.37 66.95 -33.83
CA PHE A 215 -14.43 66.33 -33.00
C PHE A 215 -15.54 65.75 -33.88
N ALA A 216 -15.23 64.68 -34.62
CA ALA A 216 -16.09 64.13 -35.67
C ALA A 216 -17.42 63.49 -35.20
N GLU A 217 -17.57 63.22 -33.89
CA GLU A 217 -18.72 62.53 -33.30
C GLU A 217 -19.46 63.37 -32.23
N GLU A 218 -19.07 64.64 -32.03
CA GLU A 218 -19.68 65.51 -31.02
C GLU A 218 -20.63 66.54 -31.65
N GLU A 219 -21.83 66.69 -31.09
CA GLU A 219 -22.80 67.70 -31.52
C GLU A 219 -22.38 69.11 -31.09
N ILE A 220 -22.57 70.10 -31.97
CA ILE A 220 -22.28 71.50 -31.66
C ILE A 220 -23.28 71.99 -30.60
N LEU A 221 -22.78 72.21 -29.39
CA LEU A 221 -23.58 72.69 -28.26
C LEU A 221 -24.00 74.15 -28.47
N SER A 222 -25.32 74.37 -28.58
CA SER A 222 -25.89 75.72 -28.61
C SER A 222 -26.05 76.26 -27.19
N PHE A 223 -25.37 77.36 -26.86
CA PHE A 223 -25.51 77.99 -25.54
C PHE A 223 -26.75 78.89 -25.49
N ALA A 224 -27.66 78.61 -24.55
CA ALA A 224 -28.84 79.43 -24.31
C ALA A 224 -28.55 80.68 -23.42
N GLN A 225 -27.34 80.79 -22.88
CA GLN A 225 -26.92 81.81 -21.92
C GLN A 225 -25.85 82.74 -22.51
N ALA A 226 -25.55 83.85 -21.83
CA ALA A 226 -24.56 84.81 -22.30
C ALA A 226 -23.13 84.19 -22.32
N LEU A 227 -22.43 84.37 -23.44
CA LEU A 227 -21.09 83.79 -23.70
C LEU A 227 -20.01 84.05 -22.62
N PRO A 228 -19.99 85.18 -21.88
CA PRO A 228 -19.04 85.37 -20.79
C PRO A 228 -19.23 84.38 -19.64
N THR A 229 -20.48 84.06 -19.30
CA THR A 229 -20.83 83.13 -18.21
C THR A 229 -20.44 81.69 -18.57
N VAL A 230 -20.70 81.28 -19.82
CA VAL A 230 -20.28 79.98 -20.37
C VAL A 230 -18.75 79.81 -20.33
N LYS A 231 -18.00 80.89 -20.60
CA LYS A 231 -16.53 80.84 -20.56
C LYS A 231 -16.01 80.57 -19.14
N ASP A 232 -16.61 81.20 -18.13
CA ASP A 232 -16.22 80.99 -16.74
C ASP A 232 -16.60 79.56 -16.27
N GLU A 233 -17.78 79.06 -16.67
CA GLU A 233 -18.21 77.68 -16.41
C GLU A 233 -17.27 76.63 -17.05
N LEU A 234 -16.87 76.81 -18.31
CA LEU A 234 -15.92 75.92 -18.99
C LEU A 234 -14.53 75.93 -18.35
N VAL A 235 -14.11 77.04 -17.74
CA VAL A 235 -12.83 77.13 -17.02
C VAL A 235 -12.88 76.33 -15.72
N GLU A 236 -13.98 76.41 -14.98
CA GLU A 236 -14.20 75.61 -13.76
C GLU A 236 -14.36 74.12 -14.11
N GLU A 237 -15.13 73.77 -15.15
CA GLU A 237 -15.27 72.37 -15.61
C GLU A 237 -13.92 71.77 -16.04
N LYS A 238 -13.08 72.56 -16.72
CA LYS A 238 -11.73 72.13 -17.09
C LYS A 238 -10.84 71.86 -15.88
N LYS A 239 -10.95 72.66 -14.80
CA LYS A 239 -10.22 72.40 -13.56
C LYS A 239 -10.71 71.11 -12.90
N ASP A 240 -12.02 70.89 -12.85
CA ASP A 240 -12.60 69.67 -12.27
C ASP A 240 -12.17 68.41 -13.04
N LEU A 241 -12.18 68.46 -14.37
CA LEU A 241 -11.69 67.38 -15.22
C LEU A 241 -10.20 67.10 -15.00
N GLN A 242 -9.37 68.12 -14.83
CA GLN A 242 -7.95 67.96 -14.53
C GLN A 242 -7.72 67.31 -13.15
N GLN A 243 -8.47 67.73 -12.13
CA GLN A 243 -8.39 67.10 -10.80
C GLN A 243 -8.83 65.63 -10.85
N ARG A 244 -9.90 65.34 -11.59
CA ARG A 244 -10.40 63.97 -11.75
C ARG A 244 -9.41 63.08 -12.51
N LYS A 245 -8.76 63.61 -13.55
CA LYS A 245 -7.68 62.91 -14.26
C LYS A 245 -6.52 62.58 -13.32
N TYR A 246 -6.07 63.54 -12.52
CA TYR A 246 -4.98 63.32 -11.55
C TYR A 246 -5.34 62.24 -10.52
N GLN A 247 -6.56 62.26 -9.98
CA GLN A 247 -7.03 61.23 -9.04
C GLN A 247 -7.09 59.83 -9.67
N LEU A 248 -7.52 59.74 -10.94
CA LEU A 248 -7.56 58.48 -11.69
C LEU A 248 -6.16 57.94 -11.99
N GLU A 249 -5.23 58.80 -12.41
CA GLU A 249 -3.83 58.41 -12.65
C GLU A 249 -3.15 57.93 -11.36
N LYS A 250 -3.42 58.60 -10.22
CA LYS A 250 -2.92 58.16 -8.91
C LYS A 250 -3.48 56.79 -8.52
N LYS A 251 -4.80 56.58 -8.62
CA LYS A 251 -5.42 55.27 -8.36
C LYS A 251 -4.89 54.18 -9.28
N LYS A 252 -4.66 54.50 -10.55
CA LYS A 252 -4.07 53.55 -11.52
C LYS A 252 -2.68 53.12 -11.07
N GLN A 253 -1.82 54.06 -10.67
CA GLN A 253 -0.49 53.74 -10.15
C GLN A 253 -0.54 52.90 -8.87
N GLU A 254 -1.42 53.24 -7.92
CA GLU A 254 -1.63 52.45 -6.70
C GLU A 254 -2.05 51.00 -7.04
N THR A 255 -3.03 50.84 -7.93
CA THR A 255 -3.52 49.52 -8.36
C THR A 255 -2.44 48.72 -9.10
N GLU A 256 -1.65 49.35 -9.97
CA GLU A 256 -0.52 48.70 -10.66
C GLU A 256 0.57 48.23 -9.69
N THR A 257 0.82 48.99 -8.61
CA THR A 257 1.77 48.57 -7.58
C THR A 257 1.24 47.41 -6.74
N GLU A 258 -0.05 47.42 -6.37
CA GLU A 258 -0.69 46.30 -5.66
C GLU A 258 -0.70 45.04 -6.53
N GLN A 259 -1.03 45.15 -7.81
CA GLN A 259 -1.01 44.03 -8.75
C GLN A 259 0.37 43.39 -8.84
N LYS A 260 1.44 44.19 -8.98
CA LYS A 260 2.82 43.66 -9.00
C LYS A 260 3.19 42.92 -7.71
N GLN A 261 2.77 43.43 -6.55
CA GLN A 261 3.03 42.77 -5.27
C GLN A 261 2.31 41.42 -5.17
N VAL A 262 1.06 41.33 -5.66
CA VAL A 262 0.31 40.08 -5.71
C VAL A 262 0.95 39.09 -6.68
N GLU A 263 1.37 39.55 -7.87
CA GLU A 263 2.06 38.70 -8.86
C GLU A 263 3.37 38.12 -8.31
N GLU A 264 4.18 38.90 -7.58
CA GLU A 264 5.37 38.38 -6.89
C GLU A 264 5.04 37.27 -5.89
N ILE A 265 3.99 37.44 -5.09
CA ILE A 265 3.58 36.45 -4.08
C ILE A 265 3.09 35.16 -4.74
N VAL A 266 2.32 35.27 -5.83
CA VAL A 266 1.85 34.10 -6.60
C VAL A 266 3.04 33.31 -7.16
N GLN A 267 4.05 33.99 -7.71
CA GLN A 267 5.27 33.33 -8.19
C GLN A 267 6.06 32.62 -7.08
N GLU A 268 6.09 33.19 -5.86
CA GLU A 268 6.70 32.52 -4.71
C GLU A 268 5.90 31.28 -4.28
N TYR A 269 4.56 31.35 -4.31
CA TYR A 269 3.66 30.21 -4.09
C TYR A 269 3.90 29.07 -5.07
N ASP A 270 4.00 29.38 -6.36
CA ASP A 270 4.25 28.37 -7.40
C ASP A 270 5.58 27.65 -7.18
N LYS A 271 6.65 28.38 -6.81
CA LYS A 271 7.96 27.79 -6.50
C LYS A 271 7.91 26.86 -5.30
N LEU A 272 7.21 27.25 -4.23
CA LEU A 272 7.03 26.39 -3.05
C LEU A 272 6.21 25.15 -3.40
N ASN A 273 5.18 25.30 -4.24
CA ASN A 273 4.35 24.17 -4.67
C ASN A 273 5.14 23.18 -5.53
N VAL A 274 6.03 23.64 -6.40
CA VAL A 274 6.93 22.74 -7.15
C VAL A 274 7.78 21.88 -6.21
N LYS A 275 8.16 22.40 -5.05
CA LYS A 275 9.01 21.69 -4.09
C LYS A 275 8.22 20.80 -3.12
N HIS A 276 7.01 21.21 -2.73
CA HIS A 276 6.26 20.61 -1.62
C HIS A 276 4.88 20.07 -2.02
N GLU A 277 4.45 20.27 -3.27
CA GLU A 277 3.25 19.71 -3.90
C GLU A 277 1.96 19.86 -3.10
N PHE A 278 1.80 20.97 -2.37
CA PHE A 278 0.61 21.21 -1.54
C PHE A 278 -0.68 21.47 -2.34
N LEU A 279 -0.59 21.69 -3.66
CA LEU A 279 -1.74 21.77 -4.58
C LEU A 279 -2.07 20.40 -5.23
N ALA A 280 -1.43 19.30 -4.81
CA ALA A 280 -1.75 17.98 -5.33
C ALA A 280 -3.19 17.55 -4.97
N PRO A 281 -3.89 16.77 -5.82
CA PRO A 281 -5.28 16.35 -5.56
C PRO A 281 -5.48 15.52 -4.28
N THR A 282 -4.38 15.00 -3.72
CA THR A 282 -4.33 14.21 -2.50
C THR A 282 -4.31 15.08 -1.23
N VAL A 283 -4.12 16.39 -1.34
CA VAL A 283 -4.07 17.31 -0.20
C VAL A 283 -5.47 17.89 0.03
N GLU A 284 -5.99 17.72 1.24
CA GLU A 284 -7.31 18.27 1.60
C GLU A 284 -7.23 19.79 1.76
N GLU A 285 -8.13 20.50 1.08
CA GLU A 285 -8.23 21.95 1.16
C GLU A 285 -8.82 22.36 2.51
N GLN A 286 -8.09 23.18 3.27
CA GLN A 286 -8.61 23.77 4.50
C GLN A 286 -9.20 25.16 4.25
N PRO A 287 -10.38 25.47 4.84
CA PRO A 287 -10.94 26.80 4.78
C PRO A 287 -10.05 27.79 5.53
N LEU A 288 -9.73 28.91 4.88
CA LEU A 288 -9.05 30.04 5.50
C LEU A 288 -9.86 30.59 6.69
N ASP A 289 -9.19 30.78 7.82
CA ASP A 289 -9.77 31.42 9.01
C ASP A 289 -10.25 32.86 8.68
N GLN A 290 -11.32 33.31 9.33
CA GLN A 290 -11.93 34.62 9.10
C GLN A 290 -10.93 35.76 9.33
N ASN A 291 -10.06 35.63 10.33
CA ASN A 291 -9.01 36.61 10.61
C ASN A 291 -8.02 36.75 9.45
N VAL A 292 -7.69 35.62 8.82
CA VAL A 292 -6.76 35.55 7.69
C VAL A 292 -7.38 36.16 6.44
N ARG A 293 -8.68 35.91 6.18
CA ARG A 293 -9.41 36.55 5.07
C ARG A 293 -9.46 38.07 5.17
N LEU A 294 -9.60 38.62 6.39
CA LEU A 294 -9.67 40.06 6.62
C LEU A 294 -8.31 40.76 6.50
N THR A 295 -7.21 40.05 6.81
CA THR A 295 -5.85 40.61 6.76
C THR A 295 -5.14 40.42 5.42
N LEU A 296 -5.60 39.47 4.60
CA LEU A 296 -5.07 39.17 3.27
C LEU A 296 -4.90 40.39 2.35
N PRO A 297 -5.88 41.31 2.24
CA PRO A 297 -5.76 42.49 1.36
C PRO A 297 -4.69 43.49 1.82
N TYR A 298 -4.37 43.52 3.12
CA TYR A 298 -3.54 44.57 3.71
C TYR A 298 -2.12 44.11 4.07
N ASN A 299 -1.90 42.81 4.28
CA ASN A 299 -0.63 42.24 4.77
C ASN A 299 -0.29 40.88 4.13
N SER A 300 -0.70 40.65 2.88
CA SER A 300 -0.47 39.41 2.12
C SER A 300 0.95 38.86 2.21
N LYS A 301 1.97 39.72 2.04
CA LYS A 301 3.39 39.32 2.03
C LYS A 301 3.90 38.81 3.39
N LYS A 302 3.44 39.41 4.50
CA LYS A 302 3.85 39.00 5.84
C LYS A 302 3.17 37.68 6.24
N LEU A 303 1.87 37.60 5.99
CA LEU A 303 1.08 36.39 6.23
C LEU A 303 1.65 35.19 5.47
N PHE A 304 2.05 35.39 4.21
CA PHE A 304 2.71 34.36 3.41
C PHE A 304 3.98 33.81 4.08
N LYS A 305 4.89 34.70 4.50
CA LYS A 305 6.13 34.28 5.18
C LYS A 305 5.88 33.53 6.48
N ASP A 306 4.84 33.91 7.22
CA ASP A 306 4.47 33.23 8.47
C ASP A 306 3.94 31.81 8.19
N ILE A 307 3.11 31.64 7.15
CA ILE A 307 2.61 30.33 6.71
C ILE A 307 3.75 29.46 6.18
N GLU A 308 4.60 30.01 5.30
CA GLU A 308 5.79 29.33 4.76
C GLU A 308 6.72 28.88 5.90
N GLY A 309 7.02 29.76 6.85
CA GLY A 309 7.85 29.43 8.01
C GLY A 309 7.25 28.33 8.88
N THR A 310 5.92 28.27 9.00
CA THR A 310 5.22 27.22 9.75
C THR A 310 5.28 25.88 9.00
N LEU A 311 5.04 25.88 7.69
CA LEU A 311 5.14 24.72 6.82
C LEU A 311 6.55 24.11 6.89
N LEU A 312 7.60 24.93 6.71
CA LEU A 312 8.99 24.47 6.73
C LEU A 312 9.39 23.89 8.09
N LYS A 313 8.91 24.48 9.19
CA LYS A 313 9.12 23.92 10.54
C LYS A 313 8.45 22.55 10.70
N GLN A 314 7.21 22.41 10.24
CA GLN A 314 6.50 21.13 10.34
C GLN A 314 7.15 20.05 9.47
N LEU A 315 7.54 20.39 8.24
CA LEU A 315 8.29 19.48 7.36
C LEU A 315 9.59 19.02 8.02
N LYS A 316 10.36 19.94 8.59
CA LYS A 316 11.59 19.60 9.30
C LYS A 316 11.33 18.67 10.49
N ASN A 317 10.28 18.93 11.26
CA ASN A 317 9.89 18.04 12.37
C ASN A 317 9.52 16.62 11.86
N VAL A 318 8.81 16.52 10.73
CA VAL A 318 8.46 15.23 10.11
C VAL A 318 9.72 14.49 9.64
N GLU A 319 10.66 15.18 8.98
CA GLU A 319 11.95 14.61 8.56
C GLU A 319 12.77 14.13 9.76
N GLU A 320 12.85 14.92 10.83
CA GLU A 320 13.54 14.55 12.06
C GLU A 320 12.91 13.30 12.70
N LEU A 321 11.58 13.23 12.80
CA LEU A 321 10.85 12.07 13.33
C LEU A 321 11.01 10.84 12.44
N GLN A 322 10.99 10.99 11.11
CA GLN A 322 11.27 9.89 10.18
C GLN A 322 12.69 9.36 10.35
N SER A 323 13.67 10.24 10.53
CA SER A 323 15.06 9.84 10.77
C SER A 323 15.26 9.14 12.12
N LEU A 324 14.51 9.54 13.14
CA LEU A 324 14.50 8.86 14.44
C LEU A 324 13.88 7.47 14.29
N LEU A 325 12.73 7.38 13.62
CA LEU A 325 12.03 6.12 13.39
C LEU A 325 12.87 5.14 12.57
N SER A 326 13.62 5.61 11.56
CA SER A 326 14.53 4.75 10.81
C SER A 326 15.66 4.22 11.69
N LYS A 327 16.25 5.07 12.53
CA LYS A 327 17.29 4.66 13.49
C LYS A 327 16.76 3.61 14.47
N GLU A 328 15.58 3.83 15.06
CA GLU A 328 14.98 2.86 15.99
C GLU A 328 14.62 1.54 15.29
N ARG A 329 14.17 1.59 14.04
CA ARG A 329 13.96 0.37 13.24
C ARG A 329 15.25 -0.40 13.03
N ASP A 330 16.34 0.28 12.72
CA ASP A 330 17.63 -0.37 12.49
C ASP A 330 18.22 -0.90 13.81
N ASN A 331 18.11 -0.15 14.92
CA ASN A 331 18.45 -0.65 16.27
C ASN A 331 17.72 -1.96 16.60
N LEU A 332 16.42 -2.03 16.30
CA LEU A 332 15.63 -3.25 16.55
C LEU A 332 16.04 -4.41 15.64
N LYS A 333 16.39 -4.14 14.37
CA LYS A 333 16.90 -5.17 13.44
C LYS A 333 18.24 -5.71 13.93
N ASP A 334 19.13 -4.84 14.37
CA ASP A 334 20.46 -5.22 14.87
C ASP A 334 20.32 -6.02 16.18
N PHE A 335 19.45 -5.58 17.09
CA PHE A 335 19.08 -6.37 18.27
C PHE A 335 18.60 -7.79 17.89
N CYS A 336 17.72 -7.89 16.89
CA CYS A 336 17.25 -9.19 16.41
C CYS A 336 18.35 -10.04 15.77
N ARG A 337 19.40 -9.44 15.22
CA ARG A 337 20.53 -10.16 14.63
C ARG A 337 21.55 -10.64 15.66
N ASP A 338 21.81 -9.82 16.66
CA ASP A 338 22.89 -10.08 17.61
C ASP A 338 22.43 -10.97 18.77
N PHE A 339 21.17 -10.84 19.20
CA PHE A 339 20.70 -11.48 20.44
C PHE A 339 19.66 -12.60 20.24
N ILE A 340 19.01 -12.70 19.07
CA ILE A 340 17.99 -13.74 18.82
C ILE A 340 18.59 -14.91 18.05
N THR A 341 18.72 -16.07 18.70
CA THR A 341 19.18 -17.32 18.09
C THR A 341 18.14 -18.00 17.19
N ASN A 342 16.84 -17.74 17.40
CA ASN A 342 15.79 -18.31 16.57
C ASN A 342 15.67 -17.56 15.23
N ARG A 343 16.27 -18.15 14.19
CA ARG A 343 16.32 -17.59 12.85
C ARG A 343 14.95 -17.30 12.22
N LYS A 344 13.92 -18.11 12.49
CA LYS A 344 12.56 -17.86 11.96
C LYS A 344 11.91 -16.62 12.59
N LEU A 345 12.11 -16.44 13.90
CA LEU A 345 11.62 -15.27 14.62
C LEU A 345 12.34 -14.00 14.13
N GLN A 346 13.66 -14.08 13.99
CA GLN A 346 14.50 -13.02 13.44
C GLN A 346 14.04 -12.60 12.03
N GLU A 347 13.92 -13.55 11.08
CA GLU A 347 13.47 -13.27 9.71
C GLU A 347 12.07 -12.64 9.70
N ARG A 348 11.12 -13.17 10.48
CA ARG A 348 9.76 -12.59 10.59
C ARG A 348 9.78 -11.16 11.13
N THR A 349 10.57 -10.88 12.15
CA THR A 349 10.64 -9.54 12.76
C THR A 349 11.26 -8.54 11.79
N VAL A 350 12.39 -8.89 11.18
CA VAL A 350 13.08 -8.01 10.22
C VAL A 350 12.21 -7.75 8.98
N SER A 351 11.57 -8.78 8.42
CA SER A 351 10.66 -8.62 7.28
C SER A 351 9.43 -7.79 7.63
N GLY A 352 8.83 -7.99 8.82
CA GLY A 352 7.70 -7.19 9.29
C GLY A 352 8.04 -5.70 9.41
N LEU A 353 9.20 -5.38 9.98
CA LEU A 353 9.66 -3.98 10.14
C LEU A 353 9.91 -3.27 8.80
N ASN A 354 10.22 -4.02 7.74
CA ASN A 354 10.42 -3.47 6.39
C ASN A 354 9.10 -3.28 5.63
N LEU A 355 8.10 -4.13 5.87
CA LEU A 355 6.83 -4.15 5.13
C LEU A 355 5.77 -3.21 5.74
N TYR A 356 5.71 -3.08 7.06
CA TYR A 356 4.68 -2.31 7.74
C TYR A 356 5.12 -0.86 7.95
N VAL A 357 4.39 0.07 7.33
CA VAL A 357 4.73 1.51 7.33
C VAL A 357 3.73 2.34 8.14
N SER A 358 2.46 1.93 8.16
CA SER A 358 1.41 2.60 8.93
C SER A 358 1.48 2.23 10.42
N TYR A 359 1.07 3.17 11.28
CA TYR A 359 0.95 2.95 12.73
C TYR A 359 0.06 1.74 13.05
N ASP A 360 -1.13 1.66 12.45
CA ASP A 360 -2.08 0.57 12.72
C ASP A 360 -1.51 -0.81 12.35
N GLN A 361 -0.77 -0.87 11.24
CA GLN A 361 -0.10 -2.10 10.80
C GLN A 361 0.98 -2.53 11.79
N ILE A 362 1.75 -1.58 12.34
CA ILE A 362 2.80 -1.86 13.32
C ILE A 362 2.17 -2.34 14.65
N VAL A 363 1.06 -1.74 15.09
CA VAL A 363 0.35 -2.16 16.32
C VAL A 363 -0.22 -3.57 16.17
N GLU A 364 -0.85 -3.87 15.03
CA GLU A 364 -1.38 -5.21 14.75
C GLU A 364 -0.25 -6.24 14.67
N PHE A 365 0.86 -5.89 14.01
CA PHE A 365 2.06 -6.71 13.95
C PHE A 365 2.64 -7.00 15.34
N GLN A 366 2.77 -5.96 16.18
CA GLN A 366 3.23 -6.10 17.56
C GLN A 366 2.34 -7.08 18.34
N THR A 367 1.02 -6.92 18.24
CA THR A 367 0.07 -7.77 18.97
C THR A 367 0.20 -9.23 18.55
N ARG A 368 0.26 -9.51 17.24
CA ARG A 368 0.48 -10.87 16.72
C ARG A 368 1.82 -11.45 17.15
N MET A 369 2.87 -10.63 17.21
CA MET A 369 4.19 -11.06 17.66
C MET A 369 4.16 -11.42 19.14
N THR A 370 3.55 -10.58 19.98
CA THR A 370 3.38 -10.83 21.41
C THR A 370 2.62 -12.14 21.64
N GLU A 371 1.49 -12.37 20.97
CA GLU A 371 0.75 -13.62 21.09
C GLU A 371 1.58 -14.84 20.70
N THR A 372 2.35 -14.74 19.62
CA THR A 372 3.22 -15.83 19.16
C THR A 372 4.32 -16.13 20.18
N LEU A 373 4.94 -15.09 20.75
CA LEU A 373 5.95 -15.22 21.79
C LEU A 373 5.36 -15.83 23.05
N THR A 374 4.19 -15.37 23.50
CA THR A 374 3.50 -15.94 24.67
C THR A 374 3.20 -17.42 24.47
N ARG A 375 2.72 -17.83 23.29
CA ARG A 375 2.50 -19.26 22.99
C ARG A 375 3.81 -20.06 23.00
N ALA A 376 4.89 -19.50 22.45
CA ALA A 376 6.19 -20.16 22.46
C ALA A 376 6.73 -20.35 23.89
N VAL A 377 6.58 -19.34 24.75
CA VAL A 377 6.92 -19.43 26.17
C VAL A 377 6.09 -20.51 26.87
N GLN A 378 4.76 -20.51 26.66
CA GLN A 378 3.88 -21.53 27.26
C GLN A 378 4.26 -22.96 26.83
N VAL A 379 4.61 -23.16 25.57
CA VAL A 379 5.07 -24.47 25.08
C VAL A 379 6.41 -24.85 25.71
N ALA A 380 7.35 -23.90 25.82
CA ALA A 380 8.63 -24.15 26.47
C ALA A 380 8.46 -24.49 27.95
N GLU A 381 7.63 -23.75 28.69
CA GLU A 381 7.29 -24.03 30.09
C GLU A 381 6.62 -25.40 30.26
N ALA A 382 5.68 -25.75 29.37
CA ALA A 382 5.03 -27.05 29.40
C ALA A 382 6.02 -28.20 29.14
N ASN A 383 6.96 -28.00 28.22
CA ASN A 383 8.03 -28.97 27.95
C ASN A 383 8.97 -29.11 29.15
N MET A 384 9.42 -28.00 29.74
CA MET A 384 10.27 -28.01 30.94
C MET A 384 9.59 -28.75 32.09
N LYS A 385 8.30 -28.46 32.33
CA LYS A 385 7.51 -29.15 33.35
C LYS A 385 7.43 -30.66 33.09
N LYS A 386 7.22 -31.06 31.84
CA LYS A 386 7.17 -32.47 31.46
C LYS A 386 8.53 -33.16 31.67
N GLU A 387 9.63 -32.51 31.31
CA GLU A 387 10.98 -33.01 31.56
C GLU A 387 11.25 -33.17 33.07
N ASP A 388 10.85 -32.19 33.89
CA ASP A 388 10.93 -32.29 35.34
C ASP A 388 10.12 -33.49 35.87
N GLU A 389 8.88 -33.68 35.40
CA GLU A 389 8.05 -34.84 35.75
C GLU A 389 8.69 -36.17 35.35
N GLU A 390 9.36 -36.24 34.19
CA GLU A 390 10.10 -37.42 33.74
C GLU A 390 11.31 -37.71 34.65
N ILE A 391 12.06 -36.68 35.07
CA ILE A 391 13.14 -36.80 36.04
C ILE A 391 12.61 -37.30 37.38
N GLU A 392 11.50 -36.75 37.90
CA GLU A 392 10.89 -37.23 39.13
C GLU A 392 10.53 -38.71 39.06
N GLN A 393 9.89 -39.13 37.97
CA GLN A 393 9.55 -40.53 37.75
C GLN A 393 10.79 -41.41 37.70
N PHE A 394 11.86 -40.95 37.06
CA PHE A 394 13.13 -41.68 37.01
C PHE A 394 13.75 -41.83 38.41
N ILE A 395 13.84 -40.76 39.20
CA ILE A 395 14.32 -40.79 40.58
C ILE A 395 13.45 -41.71 41.45
N HIS A 396 12.12 -41.66 41.28
CA HIS A 396 11.20 -42.52 42.00
C HIS A 396 11.41 -44.01 41.66
N ARG A 397 11.64 -44.35 40.39
CA ARG A 397 11.94 -45.72 39.95
C ARG A 397 13.27 -46.21 40.53
N MET A 398 14.31 -45.38 40.49
CA MET A 398 15.61 -45.69 41.11
C MET A 398 15.46 -45.94 42.61
N TYR A 399 14.79 -45.04 43.33
CA TYR A 399 14.55 -45.17 44.76
C TYR A 399 13.79 -46.47 45.08
N THR A 400 12.70 -46.74 44.36
CA THR A 400 11.88 -47.94 44.55
C THR A 400 12.69 -49.22 44.31
N HIS A 401 13.55 -49.23 43.29
CA HIS A 401 14.45 -50.35 43.03
C HIS A 401 15.45 -50.59 44.17
N ILE A 402 16.04 -49.52 44.72
CA ILE A 402 16.97 -49.62 45.87
C ILE A 402 16.23 -50.12 47.11
N VAL A 403 15.04 -49.60 47.40
CA VAL A 403 14.20 -50.07 48.52
C VAL A 403 13.90 -51.55 48.36
N LYS A 404 13.54 -52.00 47.16
CA LYS A 404 13.31 -53.42 46.87
C LYS A 404 14.55 -54.25 47.12
N ILE A 405 15.73 -53.83 46.64
CA ILE A 405 16.99 -54.53 46.89
C ILE A 405 17.24 -54.66 48.40
N VAL A 406 17.07 -53.57 49.16
CA VAL A 406 17.31 -53.59 50.60
C VAL A 406 16.31 -54.46 51.35
N GLN A 407 15.04 -54.47 50.92
CA GLN A 407 14.05 -55.42 51.44
C GLN A 407 14.50 -56.86 51.20
N GLU A 408 14.97 -57.18 49.99
CA GLU A 408 15.48 -58.51 49.67
C GLU A 408 16.74 -58.87 50.48
N LEU A 409 17.68 -57.94 50.65
CA LEU A 409 18.84 -58.13 51.52
C LEU A 409 18.45 -58.41 52.97
N LYS A 410 17.40 -57.77 53.49
CA LYS A 410 16.84 -58.05 54.83
C LYS A 410 16.17 -59.43 54.95
N THR A 411 15.84 -60.09 53.83
CA THR A 411 15.28 -61.46 53.86
C THR A 411 16.35 -62.54 53.96
N ILE A 412 17.54 -62.33 53.38
CA ILE A 412 18.64 -63.33 53.37
C ILE A 412 18.98 -63.86 54.78
N PRO A 413 19.12 -63.02 55.84
CA PRO A 413 19.32 -63.49 57.20
C PRO A 413 18.27 -64.47 57.71
N LYS A 414 16.99 -64.28 57.35
CA LYS A 414 15.89 -65.16 57.78
C LYS A 414 16.06 -66.57 57.22
N ASN A 415 16.73 -66.70 56.08
CA ASN A 415 16.96 -67.97 55.40
C ASN A 415 18.19 -68.71 55.92
N THR A 416 18.85 -68.16 56.95
CA THR A 416 19.93 -68.78 57.73
C THR A 416 19.47 -69.15 59.15
N ARG A 417 18.15 -69.26 59.35
CA ARG A 417 17.53 -69.55 60.64
C ARG A 417 17.62 -71.05 60.95
N VAL A 418 18.11 -71.37 62.15
CA VAL A 418 18.20 -72.74 62.66
C VAL A 418 17.45 -72.86 63.99
N LYS A 419 16.84 -74.02 64.26
CA LYS A 419 16.23 -74.32 65.56
C LYS A 419 17.30 -74.90 66.49
N VAL A 420 17.49 -74.27 67.64
CA VAL A 420 18.48 -74.67 68.66
C VAL A 420 17.76 -74.68 70.00
N ASP A 421 17.70 -75.85 70.62
CA ASP A 421 16.89 -76.10 71.83
C ASP A 421 15.42 -75.68 71.56
N ASP A 422 14.81 -74.90 72.45
CA ASP A 422 13.43 -74.36 72.31
C ASP A 422 13.36 -73.04 71.50
N SER A 423 14.47 -72.54 70.96
CA SER A 423 14.53 -71.22 70.31
C SER A 423 15.05 -71.27 68.88
N SER A 424 14.56 -70.36 68.04
CA SER A 424 15.06 -70.22 66.67
C SER A 424 16.02 -69.04 66.56
N LYS A 425 17.24 -69.28 66.08
CA LYS A 425 18.31 -68.27 65.97
C LYS A 425 18.76 -68.13 64.51
N THR A 426 18.94 -66.89 64.06
CA THR A 426 19.56 -66.59 62.75
C THR A 426 21.08 -66.63 62.87
N ILE A 427 21.77 -67.25 61.93
CA ILE A 427 23.23 -67.33 61.98
C ILE A 427 23.87 -66.05 61.48
N PHE A 428 23.30 -65.47 60.42
CA PHE A 428 23.68 -64.17 59.90
C PHE A 428 22.66 -63.11 60.29
N ASP A 429 23.15 -61.88 60.42
CA ASP A 429 22.36 -60.69 60.67
C ASP A 429 22.97 -59.55 59.84
N PHE A 430 22.17 -58.90 59.01
CA PHE A 430 22.63 -57.86 58.10
C PHE A 430 22.20 -56.52 58.66
N SER A 431 23.16 -55.72 59.12
CA SER A 431 22.91 -54.37 59.62
C SER A 431 23.04 -53.40 58.46
N ILE A 432 21.88 -53.02 57.91
CA ILE A 432 21.76 -52.05 56.83
C ILE A 432 21.32 -50.70 57.43
N PRO A 433 22.04 -49.60 57.16
CA PRO A 433 21.63 -48.27 57.60
C PRO A 433 20.21 -47.89 57.16
N GLU A 434 19.52 -47.13 57.98
CA GLU A 434 18.23 -46.52 57.62
C GLU A 434 18.45 -45.11 57.09
N TRP A 435 17.56 -44.66 56.20
CA TRP A 435 17.60 -43.33 55.62
C TRP A 435 16.19 -42.75 55.52
N ASN A 436 16.11 -41.42 55.48
CA ASN A 436 14.88 -40.73 55.17
C ASN A 436 14.59 -40.80 53.67
N GLU A 437 13.36 -41.11 53.28
CA GLU A 437 12.95 -41.19 51.88
C GLU A 437 13.19 -39.89 51.10
N HIS A 438 12.86 -38.75 51.70
CA HIS A 438 12.99 -37.43 51.07
C HIS A 438 14.47 -37.09 50.83
N GLU A 439 15.31 -37.26 51.85
CA GLU A 439 16.75 -37.02 51.72
C GLU A 439 17.39 -37.95 50.69
N ALA A 440 17.05 -39.23 50.69
CA ALA A 440 17.59 -40.18 49.72
C ALA A 440 17.19 -39.84 48.28
N LYS A 441 15.94 -39.43 48.01
CA LYS A 441 15.53 -38.97 46.68
C LYS A 441 16.27 -37.69 46.27
N GLN A 442 16.53 -36.78 47.21
CA GLN A 442 17.30 -35.57 46.96
C GLN A 442 18.77 -35.88 46.63
N ASP A 443 19.41 -36.78 47.38
CA ASP A 443 20.78 -37.24 47.13
C ASP A 443 20.90 -37.91 45.75
N LEU A 444 19.91 -38.74 45.37
CA LEU A 444 19.84 -39.35 44.04
C LEU A 444 19.66 -38.29 42.95
N ARG A 445 18.83 -37.27 43.16
CA ARG A 445 18.67 -36.18 42.19
C ARG A 445 19.98 -35.42 41.97
N GLN A 446 20.64 -35.02 43.04
CA GLN A 446 21.93 -34.34 42.97
C GLN A 446 22.98 -35.21 42.25
N TYR A 447 22.96 -36.51 42.51
CA TYR A 447 23.82 -37.45 41.81
C TYR A 447 23.54 -37.50 40.30
N ILE A 448 22.28 -37.62 39.89
CA ILE A 448 21.91 -37.62 38.46
C ILE A 448 22.27 -36.30 37.78
N GLN A 449 22.06 -35.16 38.45
CA GLN A 449 22.48 -33.86 37.92
C GLN A 449 24.00 -33.78 37.75
N SER A 450 24.77 -34.30 38.73
CA SER A 450 26.23 -34.37 38.62
C SER A 450 26.69 -35.32 37.51
N LEU A 451 25.94 -36.40 37.28
CA LEU A 451 26.20 -37.35 36.19
C LEU A 451 25.96 -36.68 34.84
N ALA A 452 24.84 -35.97 34.66
CA ALA A 452 24.53 -35.21 33.45
C ALA A 452 25.66 -34.21 33.12
N ASN A 453 26.03 -33.35 34.08
CA ASN A 453 27.12 -32.39 33.91
C ASN A 453 28.46 -33.06 33.55
N ARG A 454 28.70 -34.25 34.09
CA ARG A 454 29.92 -35.03 33.79
C ARG A 454 29.90 -35.60 32.38
N LEU A 455 28.75 -36.03 31.89
CA LEU A 455 28.57 -36.53 30.52
C LEU A 455 28.69 -35.42 29.47
N ASP A 456 28.39 -34.17 29.83
CA ASP A 456 28.57 -32.99 28.96
C ASP A 456 30.04 -32.57 28.76
N THR A 457 30.99 -33.24 29.44
CA THR A 457 32.42 -32.92 29.32
C THR A 457 33.01 -33.47 28.02
N GLU A 458 33.98 -32.76 27.42
CA GLU A 458 34.69 -33.12 26.18
C GLU A 458 35.25 -34.57 26.15
N ARG A 459 35.49 -35.18 27.31
CA ARG A 459 35.93 -36.58 27.44
C ARG A 459 34.96 -37.59 26.80
N PHE A 460 33.68 -37.24 26.76
CA PHE A 460 32.61 -38.04 26.17
C PHE A 460 32.28 -37.63 24.73
N GLN A 461 33.04 -36.69 24.16
CA GLN A 461 32.93 -36.31 22.75
C GLN A 461 33.98 -37.08 21.91
N ASP A 462 33.70 -37.22 20.63
CA ASP A 462 34.62 -37.75 19.62
C ASP A 462 35.47 -36.62 19.00
N VAL A 463 36.31 -36.97 18.02
CA VAL A 463 37.24 -36.03 17.37
C VAL A 463 36.50 -34.96 16.54
N GLU A 464 35.21 -35.17 16.22
CA GLU A 464 34.35 -34.21 15.54
C GLU A 464 33.52 -33.35 16.51
N GLY A 465 33.69 -33.52 17.82
CA GLY A 465 32.91 -32.84 18.85
C GLY A 465 31.49 -33.40 19.03
N LYS A 466 31.18 -34.58 18.49
CA LYS A 466 29.90 -35.27 18.67
C LYS A 466 29.98 -36.26 19.84
N GLU A 467 28.83 -36.56 20.44
CA GLU A 467 28.75 -37.46 21.58
C GLU A 467 29.18 -38.90 21.22
N ASN A 468 30.16 -39.43 21.95
CA ASN A 468 30.59 -40.82 21.85
C ASN A 468 29.65 -41.72 22.66
N THR A 469 28.59 -42.16 22.00
CA THR A 469 27.50 -42.97 22.58
C THR A 469 27.98 -44.21 23.32
N ALA A 470 29.03 -44.91 22.84
CA ALA A 470 29.56 -46.11 23.49
C ALA A 470 30.20 -45.79 24.85
N LYS A 471 30.96 -44.71 24.95
CA LYS A 471 31.58 -44.26 26.22
C LYS A 471 30.51 -43.78 27.20
N VAL A 472 29.52 -43.03 26.71
CA VAL A 472 28.40 -42.55 27.53
C VAL A 472 27.60 -43.71 28.10
N GLN A 473 27.23 -44.70 27.26
CA GLN A 473 26.49 -45.88 27.71
C GLN A 473 27.25 -46.66 28.78
N GLN A 474 28.56 -46.87 28.59
CA GLN A 474 29.39 -47.57 29.57
C GLN A 474 29.46 -46.81 30.91
N GLU A 475 29.58 -45.49 30.87
CA GLU A 475 29.62 -44.66 32.07
C GLU A 475 28.27 -44.64 32.80
N VAL A 476 27.16 -44.51 32.06
CA VAL A 476 25.80 -44.55 32.61
C VAL A 476 25.51 -45.90 33.27
N GLU A 477 25.88 -47.01 32.64
CA GLU A 477 25.69 -48.35 33.21
C GLU A 477 26.46 -48.50 34.54
N GLN A 478 27.72 -48.05 34.58
CA GLN A 478 28.53 -48.09 35.80
C GLN A 478 27.98 -47.17 36.90
N ALA A 479 27.55 -45.96 36.54
CA ALA A 479 27.01 -44.97 37.47
C ALA A 479 25.68 -45.41 38.09
N LEU A 480 24.81 -46.06 37.31
CA LEU A 480 23.48 -46.52 37.74
C LEU A 480 23.48 -47.93 38.35
N HIS A 481 24.65 -48.55 38.54
CA HIS A 481 24.75 -49.81 39.25
C HIS A 481 24.15 -49.73 40.65
N SER A 482 23.38 -50.75 41.02
CA SER A 482 22.68 -50.79 42.31
C SER A 482 23.59 -50.65 43.53
N ARG A 483 24.85 -51.11 43.44
CA ARG A 483 25.86 -50.91 44.49
C ARG A 483 26.18 -49.43 44.70
N GLN A 484 26.35 -48.68 43.61
CA GLN A 484 26.66 -47.25 43.65
C GLN A 484 25.47 -46.46 44.19
N LEU A 485 24.27 -46.74 43.68
CA LEU A 485 23.04 -46.11 44.14
C LEU A 485 22.76 -46.38 45.63
N LEU A 486 23.04 -47.59 46.10
CA LEU A 486 22.93 -47.94 47.51
C LEU A 486 23.91 -47.12 48.38
N HIS A 487 25.16 -46.95 47.92
CA HIS A 487 26.17 -46.16 48.62
C HIS A 487 25.80 -44.68 48.73
N ILE A 488 25.07 -44.15 47.73
CA ILE A 488 24.54 -42.79 47.75
C ILE A 488 23.46 -42.65 48.82
N VAL A 489 22.43 -43.50 48.80
CA VAL A 489 21.31 -43.38 49.76
C VAL A 489 21.71 -43.69 51.19
N THR A 490 22.74 -44.52 51.41
CA THR A 490 23.28 -44.79 52.75
C THR A 490 24.31 -43.75 53.20
N LYS A 491 24.55 -42.69 52.41
CA LYS A 491 25.58 -41.67 52.67
C LYS A 491 26.93 -42.28 53.03
N GLN A 492 27.33 -43.30 52.26
CA GLN A 492 28.58 -44.03 52.43
C GLN A 492 28.74 -44.79 53.76
N GLN A 493 27.66 -44.93 54.55
CA GLN A 493 27.70 -45.73 55.76
C GLN A 493 27.91 -47.20 55.42
N GLN A 494 28.79 -47.85 56.18
CA GLN A 494 29.14 -49.25 55.94
C GLN A 494 27.98 -50.18 56.29
N LEU A 495 27.63 -51.05 55.35
CA LEU A 495 26.77 -52.19 55.62
C LEU A 495 27.60 -53.25 56.34
N SER A 496 27.20 -53.65 57.54
CA SER A 496 27.92 -54.66 58.31
C SER A 496 27.15 -55.98 58.35
N VAL A 497 27.88 -57.06 58.07
CA VAL A 497 27.37 -58.43 58.21
C VAL A 497 27.87 -58.97 59.54
N LEU A 498 26.95 -59.32 60.42
CA LEU A 498 27.24 -59.97 61.69
C LEU A 498 26.97 -61.46 61.56
N CYS A 499 27.83 -62.28 62.15
CA CYS A 499 27.61 -63.72 62.22
C CYS A 499 27.73 -64.24 63.65
N ARG A 500 26.93 -65.26 63.96
CA ARG A 500 27.02 -66.03 65.20
C ARG A 500 27.86 -67.27 64.95
N LYS A 501 28.67 -67.65 65.93
CA LYS A 501 29.45 -68.88 65.88
C LYS A 501 28.53 -70.05 66.24
N VAL A 502 28.53 -71.07 65.40
CA VAL A 502 27.86 -72.34 65.69
C VAL A 502 28.91 -73.28 66.29
N THR A 503 28.63 -73.77 67.49
CA THR A 503 29.56 -74.61 68.25
C THR A 503 29.30 -76.10 67.98
N ASN A 504 30.24 -76.93 68.41
CA ASN A 504 30.21 -78.38 68.20
C ASN A 504 29.03 -79.04 68.92
N ASN A 505 28.56 -78.45 70.01
CA ASN A 505 27.44 -78.95 70.81
C ASN A 505 26.08 -78.55 70.20
N LYS A 506 26.04 -78.32 68.88
CA LYS A 506 24.83 -77.90 68.13
C LYS A 506 24.18 -76.62 68.67
N SER A 507 24.92 -75.82 69.44
CA SER A 507 24.43 -74.56 70.01
C SER A 507 24.99 -73.35 69.27
N VAL A 508 24.19 -72.30 69.17
CA VAL A 508 24.56 -71.04 68.50
C VAL A 508 24.88 -69.98 69.55
N THR A 509 26.07 -69.39 69.48
CA THR A 509 26.53 -68.38 70.44
C THR A 509 25.65 -67.14 70.40
N SER A 510 25.36 -66.56 71.56
CA SER A 510 24.65 -65.27 71.64
C SER A 510 25.49 -64.10 71.12
N ARG A 511 26.83 -64.20 71.23
CA ARG A 511 27.77 -63.19 70.72
C ARG A 511 27.73 -63.12 69.19
N ARG A 512 27.72 -61.89 68.68
CA ARG A 512 27.79 -61.57 67.25
C ARG A 512 29.19 -61.06 66.93
N TYR A 513 29.74 -61.50 65.81
CA TYR A 513 31.04 -61.09 65.31
C TYR A 513 30.89 -60.43 63.94
N VAL A 514 31.65 -59.37 63.69
CA VAL A 514 31.64 -58.69 62.39
C VAL A 514 32.35 -59.58 61.36
N TRP A 515 31.76 -59.75 60.18
CA TRP A 515 32.22 -60.66 59.15
C TRP A 515 33.72 -60.52 58.84
N GLU A 516 34.23 -59.31 58.74
CA GLU A 516 35.64 -59.00 58.44
C GLU A 516 36.56 -59.55 59.54
N THR A 517 36.18 -59.40 60.81
CA THR A 517 36.96 -59.89 61.97
C THR A 517 36.96 -61.42 62.06
N THR A 518 35.96 -62.09 61.48
CA THR A 518 35.90 -63.56 61.44
C THR A 518 36.84 -64.19 60.43
N ASN A 519 37.50 -63.38 59.59
CA ASN A 519 38.59 -63.86 58.75
C ASN A 519 39.85 -64.21 59.56
N ASN A 520 39.88 -63.93 60.86
CA ASN A 520 40.95 -64.38 61.76
C ASN A 520 40.61 -65.70 62.49
N TRP A 521 39.43 -66.28 62.22
CA TRP A 521 39.05 -67.58 62.80
C TRP A 521 39.93 -68.71 62.27
N SER A 522 39.88 -69.87 62.91
CA SER A 522 40.60 -71.06 62.42
C SER A 522 40.12 -71.44 61.01
N GLY A 523 40.99 -72.12 60.23
CA GLY A 523 40.67 -72.47 58.84
C GLY A 523 39.36 -73.26 58.71
N GLY A 524 39.07 -74.13 59.67
CA GLY A 524 37.81 -74.88 59.71
C GLY A 524 36.59 -74.03 60.06
N GLU A 525 36.69 -73.12 61.03
CA GLU A 525 35.60 -72.22 61.38
C GLU A 525 35.26 -71.24 60.23
N LYS A 526 36.27 -70.77 59.48
CA LYS A 526 36.05 -69.98 58.26
C LYS A 526 35.26 -70.77 57.23
N TRP A 527 35.64 -72.03 57.01
CA TRP A 527 34.94 -72.92 56.08
C TRP A 527 33.48 -73.12 56.51
N SER A 528 33.23 -73.42 57.79
CA SER A 528 31.88 -73.61 58.33
C SER A 528 31.01 -72.35 58.17
N LYS A 529 31.56 -71.18 58.50
CA LYS A 529 30.85 -69.89 58.33
C LYS A 529 30.51 -69.64 56.86
N ASN A 530 31.46 -69.78 55.95
CA ASN A 530 31.25 -69.54 54.51
C ASN A 530 30.25 -70.52 53.92
N MET A 531 30.35 -71.80 54.27
CA MET A 531 29.43 -72.83 53.83
C MET A 531 28.01 -72.55 54.34
N THR A 532 27.87 -72.08 55.57
CA THR A 532 26.57 -71.68 56.12
C THR A 532 25.95 -70.52 55.34
N LEU A 533 26.74 -69.50 55.00
CA LEU A 533 26.25 -68.38 54.19
C LEU A 533 25.83 -68.86 52.81
N PHE A 534 26.63 -69.72 52.19
CA PHE A 534 26.35 -70.32 50.89
C PHE A 534 25.02 -71.10 50.90
N LEU A 535 24.80 -71.96 51.89
CA LEU A 535 23.53 -72.68 52.04
C LEU A 535 22.35 -71.72 52.29
N GLY A 536 22.55 -70.65 53.07
CA GLY A 536 21.54 -69.62 53.27
C GLY A 536 21.17 -68.86 51.99
N LEU A 537 22.16 -68.53 51.16
CA LEU A 537 21.94 -67.90 49.86
C LEU A 537 21.24 -68.85 48.88
N LEU A 538 21.65 -70.11 48.84
CA LEU A 538 20.95 -71.12 48.04
C LEU A 538 19.51 -71.30 48.51
N ASN A 539 19.27 -71.26 49.82
CA ASN A 539 17.92 -71.33 50.38
C ASN A 539 17.07 -70.15 49.90
N TYR A 540 17.61 -68.93 49.98
CA TYR A 540 16.98 -67.72 49.45
C TYR A 540 16.67 -67.81 47.95
N VAL A 541 17.62 -68.24 47.12
CA VAL A 541 17.37 -68.39 45.67
C VAL A 541 16.32 -69.47 45.40
N ALA A 542 16.35 -70.58 46.13
CA ALA A 542 15.40 -71.68 45.96
C ALA A 542 13.98 -71.26 46.34
N GLU A 543 13.78 -70.57 47.47
CA GLU A 543 12.46 -70.05 47.89
C GLU A 543 11.89 -69.02 46.91
N LYS A 544 12.73 -68.25 46.23
CA LYS A 544 12.27 -67.29 45.20
C LYS A 544 11.90 -67.94 43.88
N ARG A 545 12.52 -69.08 43.53
CA ARG A 545 12.30 -69.77 42.26
C ARG A 545 11.20 -70.84 42.31
N LEU A 546 10.99 -71.43 43.48
CA LEU A 546 10.09 -72.56 43.67
C LEU A 546 9.16 -72.28 44.85
N ASP A 547 7.88 -72.65 44.70
CA ASP A 547 6.92 -72.63 45.81
C ASP A 547 7.17 -73.83 46.73
N ILE A 548 8.17 -73.70 47.61
CA ILE A 548 8.62 -74.78 48.49
C ILE A 548 7.67 -74.86 49.69
N ARG A 549 6.81 -75.89 49.68
CA ARG A 549 5.96 -76.18 50.85
C ARG A 549 6.82 -76.51 52.07
N PRO A 550 6.62 -75.85 53.22
CA PRO A 550 7.44 -76.03 54.42
C PRO A 550 7.31 -77.41 55.09
N SER A 551 6.43 -78.30 54.61
CA SER A 551 6.20 -79.63 55.19
C SER A 551 7.18 -80.72 54.75
N LYS A 552 8.02 -80.49 53.71
CA LYS A 552 9.01 -81.49 53.26
C LYS A 552 10.35 -81.31 53.98
N LYS A 553 10.78 -82.32 54.76
CA LYS A 553 12.05 -82.34 55.54
C LYS A 553 13.31 -82.14 54.69
N ARG A 554 13.34 -82.62 53.44
CA ARG A 554 14.46 -82.45 52.49
C ARG A 554 13.88 -82.05 51.13
N SER A 555 14.10 -80.81 50.72
CA SER A 555 13.55 -80.25 49.47
C SER A 555 14.61 -79.69 48.53
N ARG A 556 15.88 -79.71 48.94
CA ARG A 556 17.00 -79.09 48.22
C ARG A 556 18.21 -80.03 48.25
N THR A 557 19.01 -80.04 47.19
CA THR A 557 20.24 -80.81 47.11
C THR A 557 21.40 -79.90 46.74
N VAL A 558 22.51 -80.02 47.46
CA VAL A 558 23.77 -79.34 47.17
C VAL A 558 24.84 -80.38 46.88
N ILE A 559 25.54 -80.22 45.76
CA ILE A 559 26.70 -81.04 45.40
C ILE A 559 27.94 -80.23 45.75
N VAL A 560 28.84 -80.80 46.52
CA VAL A 560 30.08 -80.15 46.94
C VAL A 560 31.25 -81.03 46.56
N ASP A 561 32.18 -80.46 45.78
CA ASP A 561 33.42 -81.13 45.41
C ASP A 561 34.50 -80.91 46.47
N ASN A 562 35.06 -82.01 46.94
CA ASN A 562 36.03 -82.13 48.02
C ASN A 562 35.83 -81.17 49.22
N PRO A 563 34.64 -81.15 49.86
CA PRO A 563 34.33 -80.22 50.95
C PRO A 563 35.25 -80.37 52.17
N PHE A 564 35.92 -81.53 52.34
CA PHE A 564 36.60 -81.91 53.58
C PHE A 564 38.10 -81.63 53.62
N GLY A 565 38.73 -81.30 52.47
CA GLY A 565 40.14 -80.89 52.32
C GLY A 565 41.06 -81.07 53.55
N LYS A 566 41.49 -79.95 54.17
CA LYS A 566 42.22 -79.89 55.45
C LYS A 566 41.29 -79.77 56.69
N ALA A 567 39.98 -79.80 56.48
CA ALA A 567 38.95 -79.47 57.46
C ALA A 567 38.10 -80.70 57.82
N SER A 568 38.77 -81.81 58.17
CA SER A 568 38.15 -83.10 58.52
C SER A 568 37.82 -83.24 60.01
N SER A 569 38.03 -82.19 60.80
CA SER A 569 37.77 -82.23 62.24
C SER A 569 36.27 -82.16 62.53
N GLU A 570 35.84 -82.97 63.50
CA GLU A 570 34.45 -83.07 63.96
C GLU A 570 33.85 -81.70 64.31
N HIS A 571 34.68 -80.84 64.89
CA HIS A 571 34.34 -79.48 65.32
C HIS A 571 34.04 -78.48 64.18
N VAL A 572 34.30 -78.86 62.93
CA VAL A 572 34.09 -78.01 61.75
C VAL A 572 32.91 -78.51 60.93
N LEU A 573 32.71 -79.82 60.91
CA LEU A 573 31.68 -80.49 60.12
C LEU A 573 30.35 -80.51 60.86
N GLN A 574 30.35 -80.75 62.18
CA GLN A 574 29.12 -80.82 62.98
C GLN A 574 28.20 -79.61 62.80
N PRO A 575 28.71 -78.36 62.80
CA PRO A 575 27.88 -77.19 62.56
C PRO A 575 27.28 -77.14 61.17
N VAL A 576 28.05 -77.44 60.12
CA VAL A 576 27.59 -77.35 58.72
C VAL A 576 26.49 -78.37 58.43
N PHE A 577 26.68 -79.64 58.82
CA PHE A 577 25.67 -80.68 58.61
C PHE A 577 24.40 -80.40 59.40
N PHE A 578 24.54 -79.89 60.64
CA PHE A 578 23.39 -79.47 61.43
C PHE A 578 22.60 -78.36 60.73
N ILE A 579 23.27 -77.34 60.20
CA ILE A 579 22.58 -76.24 59.52
C ILE A 579 21.96 -76.68 58.20
N ALA A 580 22.68 -77.49 57.42
CA ALA A 580 22.17 -78.05 56.17
C ALA A 580 20.89 -78.87 56.40
N GLU A 581 20.87 -79.71 57.43
CA GLU A 581 19.69 -80.48 57.83
C GLU A 581 18.53 -79.56 58.24
N GLN A 582 18.78 -78.56 59.08
CA GLN A 582 17.76 -77.59 59.52
C GLN A 582 17.17 -76.77 58.36
N LEU A 583 17.98 -76.48 57.33
CA LEU A 583 17.55 -75.78 56.11
C LEU A 583 16.98 -76.73 55.03
N GLY A 584 16.93 -78.04 55.30
CA GLY A 584 16.37 -79.05 54.41
C GLY A 584 17.23 -79.36 53.17
N PHE A 585 18.55 -79.18 53.27
CA PHE A 585 19.51 -79.57 52.24
C PHE A 585 19.97 -81.02 52.42
N GLN A 586 19.97 -81.75 51.30
CA GLN A 586 20.75 -82.96 51.12
C GLN A 586 22.13 -82.58 50.58
N ILE A 587 23.19 -82.99 51.29
CA ILE A 587 24.56 -82.80 50.82
C ILE A 587 25.03 -84.05 50.08
N ILE A 588 25.48 -83.88 48.84
CA ILE A 588 26.25 -84.87 48.09
C ILE A 588 27.69 -84.38 48.05
N ALA A 589 28.58 -85.06 48.79
CA ALA A 589 29.98 -84.70 48.84
C ALA A 589 30.81 -85.66 47.97
N LEU A 590 31.59 -85.12 47.05
CA LEU A 590 32.63 -85.87 46.33
C LEU A 590 33.93 -85.69 47.10
N THR A 591 34.64 -86.75 47.47
CA THR A 591 35.90 -86.61 48.22
C THR A 591 36.90 -87.71 47.89
N ALA A 592 38.17 -87.35 47.92
CA ALA A 592 39.30 -88.29 47.75
C ALA A 592 39.64 -89.05 49.03
N HIS A 593 39.07 -88.65 50.18
CA HIS A 593 39.28 -89.35 51.46
C HIS A 593 38.60 -90.72 51.43
N ALA A 594 39.39 -91.78 51.47
CA ALA A 594 38.89 -93.15 51.51
C ALA A 594 38.52 -93.62 52.92
N GLU A 595 39.14 -93.02 53.95
CA GLU A 595 38.97 -93.38 55.36
C GLU A 595 38.92 -92.14 56.25
N GLY A 596 38.13 -92.21 57.33
CA GLY A 596 37.99 -91.12 58.29
C GLY A 596 36.77 -91.29 59.19
N LYS A 597 36.90 -90.87 60.45
CA LYS A 597 35.77 -90.90 61.42
C LYS A 597 34.59 -90.04 60.90
N PHE A 598 34.85 -88.90 60.27
CA PHE A 598 33.81 -88.02 59.75
C PHE A 598 32.95 -88.61 58.61
N LEU A 599 33.52 -89.41 57.71
CA LEU A 599 32.74 -90.11 56.66
C LEU A 599 31.70 -91.02 57.31
N ARG A 600 32.13 -91.70 58.37
CA ARG A 600 31.33 -92.62 59.16
C ARG A 600 30.27 -91.92 60.00
N ASP A 601 30.57 -90.71 60.48
CA ASP A 601 29.76 -89.99 61.46
C ASP A 601 28.69 -89.07 60.84
N TYR A 602 28.89 -88.59 59.60
CA TYR A 602 28.00 -87.61 58.97
C TYR A 602 27.28 -88.14 57.72
N PHE A 603 27.77 -89.21 57.10
CA PHE A 603 27.20 -89.75 55.86
C PHE A 603 26.53 -91.12 56.09
N PRO A 604 25.20 -91.21 55.96
CA PRO A 604 24.51 -92.50 56.07
C PRO A 604 24.74 -93.39 54.85
N VAL A 605 25.10 -92.82 53.70
CA VAL A 605 25.36 -93.54 52.45
C VAL A 605 26.70 -93.10 51.90
N ILE A 606 27.60 -94.06 51.71
CA ILE A 606 28.95 -93.84 51.17
C ILE A 606 29.11 -94.71 49.92
N TYR A 607 29.52 -94.09 48.81
CA TYR A 607 29.92 -94.79 47.60
C TYR A 607 31.45 -94.74 47.48
N SER A 608 32.11 -95.90 47.51
CA SER A 608 33.53 -96.01 47.20
C SER A 608 33.68 -96.32 45.71
N CYS A 609 34.12 -95.32 44.95
CA CYS A 609 34.37 -95.45 43.53
C CYS A 609 35.85 -95.76 43.29
N ARG A 610 36.18 -96.97 42.83
CA ARG A 610 37.54 -97.41 42.51
C ARG A 610 37.69 -97.67 41.04
N LEU A 611 38.74 -97.11 40.43
CA LEU A 611 39.11 -97.38 39.05
C LEU A 611 39.89 -98.69 38.98
N ARG A 612 39.35 -99.67 38.26
CA ARG A 612 40.06 -100.91 37.92
C ARG A 612 40.56 -100.81 36.49
N GLN A 613 41.81 -101.20 36.26
CA GLN A 613 42.32 -101.32 34.90
C GLN A 613 41.63 -102.51 34.21
N THR A 614 41.17 -102.29 32.99
CA THR A 614 40.74 -103.40 32.13
C THR A 614 41.96 -104.01 31.45
N GLY A 615 41.86 -105.24 30.96
CA GLY A 615 42.95 -105.89 30.21
C GLY A 615 43.40 -105.13 28.93
N GLN A 616 42.75 -104.01 28.58
CA GLN A 616 43.16 -103.09 27.51
C GLN A 616 43.90 -101.88 28.10
N ALA A 617 45.12 -101.63 27.62
CA ALA A 617 45.91 -100.46 28.01
C ALA A 617 45.14 -99.15 27.75
N GLY A 618 45.01 -98.31 28.77
CA GLY A 618 44.34 -97.01 28.69
C GLY A 618 42.84 -96.99 29.02
N LYS A 619 42.19 -98.14 29.24
CA LYS A 619 40.78 -98.20 29.68
C LYS A 619 40.66 -98.61 31.14
N GLN A 620 40.06 -97.73 31.94
CA GLN A 620 39.73 -97.97 33.34
C GLN A 620 38.21 -98.06 33.49
N ILE A 621 37.72 -99.05 34.23
CA ILE A 621 36.31 -99.17 34.60
C ILE A 621 36.17 -98.74 36.06
N MET A 622 35.20 -97.87 36.33
CA MET A 622 34.84 -97.48 37.67
C MET A 622 33.95 -98.56 38.31
N THR A 623 34.50 -99.25 39.29
CA THR A 623 33.73 -100.12 40.19
C THR A 623 33.22 -99.31 41.38
N LYS A 624 31.99 -99.57 41.81
CA LYS A 624 31.38 -98.92 42.98
C LYS A 624 31.14 -99.96 44.07
N GLU A 625 31.56 -99.67 45.29
CA GLU A 625 31.15 -100.38 46.49
C GLU A 625 30.25 -99.45 47.31
N LYS A 626 29.04 -99.88 47.63
CA LYS A 626 28.06 -99.09 48.40
C LYS A 626 28.06 -99.55 49.85
N GLN A 627 28.22 -98.59 50.76
CA GLN A 627 28.04 -98.82 52.19
C GLN A 627 26.85 -98.00 52.69
N ILE A 628 25.85 -98.67 53.27
CA ILE A 628 24.66 -98.05 53.87
C ILE A 628 24.72 -98.27 55.38
N ARG A 629 24.58 -97.19 56.15
CA ARG A 629 24.55 -97.22 57.61
C ARG A 629 23.12 -97.01 58.09
N THR A 630 22.44 -98.12 58.40
CA THR A 630 21.05 -98.15 58.85
C THR A 630 20.82 -97.40 60.17
N ALA A 631 21.84 -97.30 61.03
CA ALA A 631 21.76 -96.61 62.33
C ALA A 631 21.55 -95.08 62.25
N TYR A 632 21.74 -94.45 61.08
CA TYR A 632 21.63 -93.00 60.90
C TYR A 632 20.25 -92.54 60.39
N PHE A 633 19.34 -93.46 60.06
CA PHE A 633 18.00 -93.13 59.62
C PHE A 633 17.10 -92.91 60.85
N GLN A 634 17.01 -91.65 61.30
CA GLN A 634 16.23 -91.28 62.50
C GLN A 634 14.73 -91.60 62.41
N ASP A 635 14.18 -91.78 61.20
CA ASP A 635 12.75 -91.99 61.01
C ASP A 635 12.30 -93.45 61.01
N ASN A 636 13.20 -94.45 61.09
CA ASN A 636 12.83 -95.88 61.00
C ASN A 636 11.81 -96.18 59.89
N ASP A 637 11.81 -95.41 58.79
CA ASP A 637 10.84 -95.55 57.71
C ASP A 637 11.28 -96.71 56.81
N PRO A 638 10.59 -97.87 56.88
CA PRO A 638 11.04 -99.10 56.21
C PRO A 638 11.06 -98.94 54.68
N ASP A 639 10.20 -98.07 54.12
CA ASP A 639 10.09 -97.84 52.67
C ASP A 639 11.28 -97.06 52.10
N ALA A 640 11.91 -96.21 52.90
CA ALA A 640 13.12 -95.49 52.50
C ALA A 640 14.35 -96.41 52.47
N LEU A 641 14.42 -97.37 53.40
CA LEU A 641 15.48 -98.39 53.44
C LEU A 641 15.34 -99.39 52.28
N LEU A 642 14.11 -99.79 51.95
CA LEU A 642 13.81 -100.66 50.80
C LEU A 642 14.20 -100.04 49.45
N ARG A 643 14.03 -98.73 49.26
CA ARG A 643 14.46 -98.02 48.02
C ARG A 643 15.98 -97.82 47.90
N ILE A 644 16.70 -97.86 49.02
CA ILE A 644 18.17 -97.70 49.04
C ILE A 644 18.85 -99.07 48.93
N GLY A 645 18.23 -100.17 49.40
CA GLY A 645 18.62 -101.51 48.99
C GLY A 645 18.49 -101.63 47.46
N GLU A 646 19.51 -102.13 46.79
CA GLU A 646 19.57 -102.19 45.33
C GLU A 646 18.34 -102.97 44.78
N GLN A 647 17.42 -102.28 44.11
CA GLN A 647 16.71 -102.94 43.02
C GLN A 647 17.75 -103.10 41.90
N GLU A 648 18.01 -104.36 41.54
CA GLU A 648 18.77 -104.70 40.34
C GLU A 648 18.25 -103.84 39.19
N GLN A 649 19.21 -103.20 38.50
CA GLN A 649 18.95 -102.36 37.36
C GLN A 649 18.20 -103.21 36.33
N ILE A 650 16.94 -102.88 36.04
CA ILE A 650 16.21 -103.51 34.94
C ILE A 650 17.07 -103.33 33.70
N GLU A 651 17.51 -104.43 33.10
CA GLU A 651 18.15 -104.41 31.79
C GLU A 651 17.17 -103.77 30.81
N LEU A 652 17.49 -102.55 30.40
CA LEU A 652 16.78 -101.86 29.33
C LEU A 652 17.14 -102.55 28.01
N PHE A 653 16.23 -103.38 27.51
CA PHE A 653 15.99 -103.48 26.07
C PHE A 653 14.98 -102.43 25.65
#